data_AF-A0A1G3B0B8-F1
#
_entry.id   AF-A0A1G3B0B8-F1
#
_cell.length_a   1.000
_cell.length_b   1.000
_cell.length_c   1.000
_cell.angle_alpha   90.00
_cell.angle_beta   90.00
_cell.angle_gamma   90.00
#
_symmetry.space_group_name_H-M   'P 1'
#
loop_
_entity.id
_entity.type
_entity.pdbx_description
1 polymer ?
#
loop_
_entity_poly.entity_id
_entity_poly.type
_entity_poly.pdbx_seq_one_letter_code
_entity_poly.pdbx_strand_id
1 'polypeptide(L)'
;MDDGGEEKVLRNTLLVCLFCLLCSLLPAYSQGGEVLMTANAGVQNAVPENTMIALELAVEQGAKALKVDVRSTKDGQLVLMRDETIDRTTNGYGTLRNILFDELQLYDAGSWLSDKFRGETVPLLREALRFAKLNRLKLILDVQESGLEKSIMDLLQSTDMLREVYLWGALANLREMEPSIAGPKLVFLAVDNLTPAEIADAHTRGAQVMTSLLNCDDRERIKTVAQLGPDVLLVDYPAVAVEALGWFGRQSINIKKIKKREALPDRLQASQPGPPSTESRKTSEEKEEGFDPLDPIHSLYNFLLGERLGKGGLDESQEGLPPDLREKLISLSRTLKEPGLEEKGFFARRWRTLNKELEEGEVGESRKAGLMMAALPPEAVLPVLLKALGYKRPAVRANAAWSLGLVGDAKALPGLVNRLWDEDIAVRREAVLALGRLRRPEAVEPLRKVLTSKMDAAVIYDAARALGWIGSPEATGDLITVMERDPDWRIKGVCARALGRIGEERGARPLARLFPQEPGDPVAPWAKDLAIWALSELKEPPSDVLLENMRVSSEGTRRRICWAMVRMGEVAIPILYKALRDSHPEVRRRAVETLGWMGADKAVLSLIRIAKENPPQSDKLKRTAIWALGKIGDPVAEKVLDEIIKNEKDNKTKELAEEAILRLARK
;
A
#
# COMPACT_ATOMS: atom_id res chain seq x y z
N MET A 1 -63.78 -25.35 50.77
CA MET A 1 -63.92 -24.75 49.42
C MET A 1 -62.85 -23.70 49.35
N ASP A 2 -61.70 -24.06 48.79
CA ASP A 2 -60.50 -23.24 48.73
C ASP A 2 -60.30 -22.80 47.28
N ASP A 3 -61.18 -21.89 46.84
CA ASP A 3 -61.23 -21.35 45.46
C ASP A 3 -60.02 -20.46 45.11
N GLY A 4 -59.14 -20.16 46.09
CA GLY A 4 -57.99 -19.29 45.88
C GLY A 4 -56.80 -19.93 45.16
N GLY A 5 -56.75 -21.26 45.08
CA GLY A 5 -55.65 -22.01 44.45
C GLY A 5 -55.74 -22.04 42.93
N GLU A 6 -56.93 -22.36 42.40
CA GLU A 6 -57.15 -22.50 40.95
C GLU A 6 -57.06 -21.15 40.23
N GLU A 7 -57.59 -20.07 40.83
CA GLU A 7 -57.54 -18.73 40.24
C GLU A 7 -56.10 -18.20 40.11
N LYS A 8 -55.23 -18.56 41.07
CA LYS A 8 -53.81 -18.18 41.06
C LYS A 8 -53.02 -18.94 40.00
N VAL A 9 -53.32 -20.23 39.82
CA VAL A 9 -52.71 -21.07 38.78
C VAL A 9 -53.16 -20.61 37.40
N LEU A 10 -54.45 -20.32 37.22
CA LEU A 10 -54.97 -19.82 35.95
C LEU A 10 -54.36 -18.45 35.60
N ARG A 11 -54.24 -17.54 36.56
CA ARG A 11 -53.62 -16.22 36.36
C ARG A 11 -52.14 -16.31 35.97
N ASN A 12 -51.38 -17.18 36.64
CA ASN A 12 -49.97 -17.39 36.32
C ASN A 12 -49.80 -18.07 34.95
N THR A 13 -50.69 -19.00 34.58
CA THR A 13 -50.66 -19.67 33.27
C THR A 13 -50.98 -18.67 32.16
N LEU A 14 -51.99 -17.80 32.36
CA LEU A 14 -52.30 -16.72 31.41
C LEU A 14 -51.15 -15.72 31.27
N LEU A 15 -50.47 -15.36 32.37
CA LEU A 15 -49.29 -14.48 32.32
C LEU A 15 -48.13 -15.11 31.55
N VAL A 16 -47.89 -16.41 31.72
CA VAL A 16 -46.86 -17.14 30.95
C VAL A 16 -47.25 -17.23 29.48
N CYS A 17 -48.50 -17.55 29.16
CA CYS A 17 -48.98 -17.57 27.78
C CYS A 17 -48.92 -16.18 27.13
N LEU A 18 -49.29 -15.12 27.85
CA LEU A 18 -49.21 -13.73 27.36
C LEU A 18 -47.76 -13.30 27.15
N PHE A 19 -46.84 -13.71 28.03
CA PHE A 19 -45.40 -13.48 27.89
C PHE A 19 -44.83 -14.23 26.68
N CYS A 20 -45.20 -15.50 26.47
CA CYS A 20 -44.81 -16.26 25.28
C CYS A 20 -45.39 -15.65 23.99
N LEU A 21 -46.63 -15.18 24.01
CA LEU A 21 -47.28 -14.53 22.86
C LEU A 21 -46.61 -13.17 22.54
N LEU A 22 -46.27 -12.38 23.57
CA LEU A 22 -45.50 -11.15 23.45
C LEU A 22 -44.08 -11.41 22.93
N CYS A 23 -43.41 -12.48 23.37
CA CYS A 23 -42.11 -12.90 22.84
C CYS A 23 -42.19 -13.37 21.37
N SER A 24 -43.31 -13.93 20.92
CA SER A 24 -43.54 -14.28 19.50
C SER A 24 -43.99 -13.11 18.61
N LEU A 25 -44.47 -12.02 19.21
CA LEU A 25 -44.92 -10.81 18.52
C LEU A 25 -43.87 -9.69 18.52
N LEU A 26 -42.83 -9.80 19.34
CA LEU A 26 -41.60 -9.06 19.08
C LEU A 26 -41.07 -9.55 17.73
N PRO A 27 -40.76 -8.66 16.76
CA PRO A 27 -40.00 -9.09 15.61
C PRO A 27 -38.80 -9.84 16.15
N ALA A 28 -38.52 -11.03 15.61
CA ALA A 28 -37.25 -11.68 15.83
C ALA A 28 -36.18 -10.68 15.37
N TYR A 29 -35.73 -9.83 16.29
CA TYR A 29 -34.42 -9.23 16.24
C TYR A 29 -33.53 -10.46 16.22
N SER A 30 -33.15 -10.87 15.01
CA SER A 30 -31.95 -11.66 14.86
C SER A 30 -30.93 -10.92 15.71
N GLN A 31 -30.32 -11.63 16.65
CA GLN A 31 -29.06 -11.17 17.19
C GLN A 31 -28.13 -11.10 15.98
N GLY A 32 -28.09 -9.94 15.31
CA GLY A 32 -27.14 -9.67 14.27
C GLY A 32 -25.78 -9.88 14.91
N GLY A 33 -25.02 -10.86 14.40
CA GLY A 33 -23.66 -11.08 14.84
C GLY A 33 -22.91 -9.74 14.81
N GLU A 34 -22.04 -9.53 15.78
CA GLU A 34 -21.24 -8.31 15.83
C GLU A 34 -20.43 -8.18 14.52
N VAL A 35 -20.74 -7.17 13.71
CA VAL A 35 -20.05 -6.89 12.44
C VAL A 35 -18.55 -6.74 12.74
N LEU A 36 -17.71 -7.51 12.05
CA LEU A 36 -16.27 -7.43 12.20
C LEU A 36 -15.72 -6.25 11.39
N MET A 37 -15.55 -5.10 12.05
CA MET A 37 -14.94 -3.94 11.41
C MET A 37 -13.46 -4.20 11.14
N THR A 38 -13.11 -4.09 9.86
CA THR A 38 -11.80 -4.42 9.33
C THR A 38 -11.16 -3.18 8.72
N ALA A 39 -9.95 -2.85 9.16
CA ALA A 39 -9.20 -1.72 8.60
C ALA A 39 -8.41 -2.15 7.36
N ASN A 40 -8.53 -1.41 6.26
CA ASN A 40 -7.87 -1.71 4.98
C ASN A 40 -6.42 -1.21 4.93
N ALA A 41 -5.45 -2.12 4.84
CA ALA A 41 -4.01 -1.85 4.85
C ALA A 41 -3.54 -0.99 6.05
N GLY A 42 -4.31 -1.00 7.14
CA GLY A 42 -4.18 -0.10 8.29
C GLY A 42 -5.16 1.09 8.21
N VAL A 43 -4.66 2.31 8.45
CA VAL A 43 -5.46 3.55 8.38
C VAL A 43 -5.01 4.41 7.21
N GLN A 44 -5.83 4.45 6.15
CA GLN A 44 -5.44 5.07 4.90
C GLN A 44 -5.23 6.60 5.06
N ASN A 45 -4.19 7.14 4.43
CA ASN A 45 -3.80 8.57 4.41
C ASN A 45 -3.35 9.16 5.77
N ALA A 46 -3.49 8.46 6.89
CA ALA A 46 -3.01 8.91 8.21
C ALA A 46 -1.56 8.47 8.51
N VAL A 47 -1.24 7.25 8.07
CA VAL A 47 0.02 6.52 8.29
C VAL A 47 0.41 5.76 7.03
N PRO A 48 1.70 5.42 6.83
CA PRO A 48 2.15 4.75 5.62
C PRO A 48 1.51 3.35 5.56
N GLU A 49 0.77 3.06 4.49
CA GLU A 49 0.03 1.79 4.37
C GLU A 49 0.95 0.55 4.44
N ASN A 50 0.40 -0.58 4.90
CA ASN A 50 1.11 -1.86 5.02
C ASN A 50 2.40 -1.80 5.87
N THR A 51 2.50 -0.88 6.83
CA THR A 51 3.58 -0.82 7.83
C THR A 51 3.09 -1.24 9.22
N MET A 52 4.00 -1.51 10.16
CA MET A 52 3.61 -1.86 11.53
C MET A 52 2.84 -0.72 12.22
N ILE A 53 3.27 0.53 12.02
CA ILE A 53 2.56 1.69 12.57
C ILE A 53 1.12 1.81 12.04
N ALA A 54 0.87 1.36 10.80
CA ALA A 54 -0.48 1.32 10.24
C ALA A 54 -1.38 0.28 10.89
N LEU A 55 -0.82 -0.89 11.23
CA LEU A 55 -1.55 -1.92 11.98
C LEU A 55 -1.83 -1.46 13.42
N GLU A 56 -0.85 -0.84 14.07
CA GLU A 56 -0.97 -0.31 15.44
C GLU A 56 -2.07 0.74 15.53
N LEU A 57 -2.04 1.75 14.66
CA LEU A 57 -3.04 2.83 14.66
C LEU A 57 -4.44 2.30 14.38
N ALA A 58 -4.59 1.31 13.50
CA ALA A 58 -5.91 0.73 13.22
C ALA A 58 -6.53 0.08 14.46
N VAL A 59 -5.71 -0.61 15.27
CA VAL A 59 -6.16 -1.22 16.53
C VAL A 59 -6.47 -0.15 17.58
N GLU A 60 -5.64 0.89 17.69
CA GLU A 60 -5.92 2.06 18.54
C GLU A 60 -7.25 2.74 18.19
N GLN A 61 -7.61 2.75 16.90
CA GLN A 61 -8.89 3.26 16.41
C GLN A 61 -10.07 2.28 16.57
N GLY A 62 -9.85 1.13 17.23
CA GLY A 62 -10.88 0.16 17.57
C GLY A 62 -11.09 -0.96 16.55
N ALA A 63 -10.17 -1.17 15.61
CA ALA A 63 -10.27 -2.28 14.68
C ALA A 63 -10.11 -3.64 15.34
N LYS A 64 -11.06 -4.55 15.03
CA LYS A 64 -11.05 -5.95 15.49
C LYS A 64 -10.46 -6.91 14.44
N ALA A 65 -10.29 -6.42 13.22
CA ALA A 65 -9.60 -7.12 12.16
C ALA A 65 -8.81 -6.16 11.27
N LEU A 66 -7.80 -6.69 10.59
CA LEU A 66 -6.98 -5.93 9.65
C LEU A 66 -6.93 -6.67 8.31
N LYS A 67 -7.05 -5.94 7.22
CA LYS A 67 -6.78 -6.45 5.89
C LYS A 67 -5.39 -6.00 5.47
N VAL A 68 -4.53 -6.93 5.10
CA VAL A 68 -3.14 -6.65 4.69
C VAL A 68 -2.86 -7.24 3.32
N ASP A 69 -2.04 -6.54 2.55
CA ASP A 69 -1.65 -6.97 1.21
C ASP A 69 -0.41 -7.86 1.28
N VAL A 70 -0.39 -9.00 0.60
CA VAL A 70 0.73 -9.97 0.70
C VAL A 70 1.36 -10.25 -0.66
N ARG A 71 2.70 -10.20 -0.69
CA ARG A 71 3.56 -10.62 -1.81
C ARG A 71 4.81 -11.33 -1.29
N SER A 72 5.56 -11.94 -2.19
CA SER A 72 6.86 -12.57 -1.91
C SER A 72 8.03 -11.76 -2.47
N THR A 73 9.14 -11.77 -1.71
CA THR A 73 10.46 -11.31 -2.17
C THR A 73 11.13 -12.38 -3.04
N LYS A 74 12.27 -12.05 -3.64
CA LYS A 74 13.06 -12.98 -4.47
C LYS A 74 13.45 -14.27 -3.74
N ASP A 75 13.71 -14.18 -2.45
CA ASP A 75 14.06 -15.29 -1.55
C ASP A 75 12.83 -15.93 -0.86
N GLY A 76 11.62 -15.64 -1.36
CA GLY A 76 10.40 -16.30 -0.93
C GLY A 76 9.85 -15.84 0.42
N GLN A 77 10.39 -14.76 1.01
CA GLN A 77 9.85 -14.19 2.24
C GLN A 77 8.52 -13.47 1.93
N LEU A 78 7.50 -13.74 2.75
CA LEU A 78 6.19 -13.11 2.63
C LEU A 78 6.21 -11.76 3.36
N VAL A 79 5.91 -10.68 2.64
CA VAL A 79 5.95 -9.30 3.13
C VAL A 79 4.62 -8.59 2.92
N LEU A 80 4.38 -7.53 3.70
CA LEU A 80 3.19 -6.71 3.54
C LEU A 80 3.38 -5.69 2.41
N MET A 81 2.88 -5.99 1.21
CA MET A 81 3.02 -5.09 0.07
C MET A 81 1.92 -5.31 -0.97
N ARG A 82 1.28 -4.22 -1.39
CA ARG A 82 0.28 -4.23 -2.47
C ARG A 82 0.90 -4.25 -3.85
N ASP A 83 1.81 -3.32 -4.09
CA ASP A 83 2.35 -3.05 -5.41
C ASP A 83 3.35 -4.13 -5.83
N GLU A 84 3.44 -4.41 -7.14
CA GLU A 84 4.48 -5.28 -7.69
C GLU A 84 5.89 -4.65 -7.54
N THR A 85 5.94 -3.33 -7.40
CA THR A 85 7.17 -2.53 -7.27
C THR A 85 7.22 -1.77 -5.96
N ILE A 86 8.42 -1.52 -5.43
CA ILE A 86 8.60 -0.78 -4.19
C ILE A 86 8.54 0.75 -4.36
N ASP A 87 8.49 1.23 -5.61
CA ASP A 87 8.70 2.63 -5.99
C ASP A 87 7.73 3.65 -5.37
N ARG A 88 6.51 3.23 -5.00
CA ARG A 88 5.44 4.16 -4.55
C ARG A 88 5.46 4.37 -3.05
N THR A 89 5.66 3.30 -2.30
CA THR A 89 5.56 3.29 -0.84
C THR A 89 6.92 3.12 -0.17
N THR A 90 8.01 3.26 -0.91
CA THR A 90 9.36 3.29 -0.34
C THR A 90 10.22 4.35 -1.04
N ASN A 91 11.37 4.67 -0.45
CA ASN A 91 12.42 5.46 -1.09
C ASN A 91 13.28 4.64 -2.08
N GLY A 92 13.04 3.33 -2.19
CA GLY A 92 13.72 2.42 -3.08
C GLY A 92 13.03 2.26 -4.43
N TYR A 93 13.68 1.48 -5.30
CA TYR A 93 13.19 1.24 -6.64
C TYR A 93 13.42 -0.20 -7.11
N GLY A 94 12.43 -0.77 -7.79
CA GLY A 94 12.52 -2.09 -8.41
C GLY A 94 11.28 -2.95 -8.24
N THR A 95 11.27 -4.11 -8.90
CA THR A 95 10.21 -5.12 -8.78
C THR A 95 10.48 -5.98 -7.55
N LEU A 96 9.48 -6.14 -6.67
CA LEU A 96 9.62 -6.83 -5.39
C LEU A 96 10.10 -8.29 -5.54
N ARG A 97 9.59 -9.01 -6.55
CA ARG A 97 10.03 -10.39 -6.87
C ARG A 97 11.51 -10.52 -7.23
N ASN A 98 12.17 -9.41 -7.55
CA ASN A 98 13.60 -9.39 -7.85
C ASN A 98 14.44 -8.90 -6.67
N ILE A 99 13.82 -8.43 -5.59
CA ILE A 99 14.48 -7.84 -4.42
C ILE A 99 14.53 -8.89 -3.31
N LEU A 100 15.68 -9.04 -2.66
CA LEU A 100 15.81 -9.90 -1.47
C LEU A 100 15.16 -9.21 -0.26
N PHE A 101 14.66 -9.97 0.71
CA PHE A 101 14.07 -9.35 1.91
C PHE A 101 15.05 -8.43 2.65
N ASP A 102 16.30 -8.85 2.81
CA ASP A 102 17.31 -8.03 3.46
C ASP A 102 17.60 -6.74 2.69
N GLU A 103 17.57 -6.80 1.34
CA GLU A 103 17.64 -5.60 0.49
C GLU A 103 16.42 -4.70 0.71
N LEU A 104 15.21 -5.27 0.79
CA LEU A 104 13.98 -4.52 1.01
C LEU A 104 14.03 -3.73 2.33
N GLN A 105 14.61 -4.32 3.37
CA GLN A 105 14.78 -3.68 4.68
C GLN A 105 15.71 -2.46 4.64
N LEU A 106 16.42 -2.21 3.54
CA LEU A 106 17.24 -1.02 3.35
C LEU A 106 16.46 0.19 2.85
N TYR A 107 15.21 0.01 2.43
CA TYR A 107 14.38 1.10 1.94
C TYR A 107 13.40 1.59 3.02
N ASP A 108 13.29 2.89 3.13
CA ASP A 108 12.37 3.58 4.03
C ASP A 108 10.97 3.52 3.44
N ALA A 109 10.01 3.01 4.21
CA ALA A 109 8.62 2.81 3.81
C ALA A 109 7.66 3.88 4.37
N GLY A 110 8.17 4.97 4.96
CA GLY A 110 7.33 5.96 5.65
C GLY A 110 7.48 7.40 5.20
N SER A 111 8.68 7.82 4.81
CA SER A 111 9.03 9.19 4.41
C SER A 111 8.26 9.66 3.18
N TRP A 112 7.76 8.74 2.34
CA TRP A 112 6.92 9.09 1.19
C TRP A 112 5.58 9.72 1.61
N LEU A 113 5.09 9.42 2.82
CA LEU A 113 3.88 10.02 3.36
C LEU A 113 4.20 11.29 4.16
N SER A 114 5.22 11.22 5.04
CA SER A 114 5.68 12.36 5.82
C SER A 114 6.99 12.02 6.52
N ASP A 115 7.89 13.00 6.69
CA ASP A 115 9.15 12.84 7.42
C ASP A 115 8.98 12.32 8.86
N LYS A 116 7.80 12.49 9.49
CA LYS A 116 7.50 11.94 10.82
C LYS A 116 7.55 10.41 10.89
N PHE A 117 7.42 9.73 9.76
CA PHE A 117 7.42 8.27 9.65
C PHE A 117 8.75 7.73 9.08
N ARG A 118 9.78 8.57 9.03
CA ARG A 118 11.11 8.15 8.63
C ARG A 118 11.60 7.02 9.54
N GLY A 119 12.14 5.96 8.93
CA GLY A 119 12.66 4.77 9.59
C GLY A 119 11.74 3.55 9.48
N GLU A 120 10.47 3.72 9.09
CA GLU A 120 9.58 2.59 8.84
C GLU A 120 10.11 1.68 7.73
N THR A 121 9.85 0.37 7.83
CA THR A 121 10.21 -0.62 6.82
C THR A 121 9.01 -1.46 6.42
N VAL A 122 9.12 -2.19 5.30
CA VAL A 122 8.10 -3.14 4.88
C VAL A 122 8.18 -4.39 5.78
N PRO A 123 7.15 -4.70 6.58
CA PRO A 123 7.20 -5.80 7.54
C PRO A 123 6.98 -7.17 6.89
N LEU A 124 7.45 -8.21 7.57
CA LEU A 124 7.12 -9.59 7.23
C LEU A 124 5.66 -9.89 7.60
N LEU A 125 5.02 -10.75 6.82
CA LEU A 125 3.70 -11.29 7.16
C LEU A 125 3.71 -12.01 8.52
N ARG A 126 4.83 -12.68 8.87
CA ARG A 126 4.99 -13.33 10.18
C ARG A 126 4.89 -12.35 11.34
N GLU A 127 5.40 -11.12 11.17
CA GLU A 127 5.32 -10.07 12.19
C GLU A 127 3.87 -9.60 12.36
N ALA A 128 3.17 -9.38 11.26
CA ALA A 128 1.75 -9.04 11.26
C ALA A 128 0.88 -10.13 11.92
N LEU A 129 1.14 -11.42 11.62
CA LEU A 129 0.44 -12.55 12.23
C LEU A 129 0.67 -12.63 13.74
N ARG A 130 1.92 -12.42 14.19
CA ARG A 130 2.24 -12.37 15.63
C ARG A 130 1.54 -11.19 16.31
N PHE A 131 1.58 -10.01 15.69
CA PHE A 131 0.89 -8.83 16.18
C PHE A 131 -0.62 -9.06 16.30
N ALA A 132 -1.25 -9.65 15.28
CA ALA A 132 -2.65 -10.00 15.31
C ALA A 132 -2.98 -11.01 16.42
N LYS A 133 -2.17 -12.06 16.58
CA LYS A 133 -2.34 -13.05 17.65
C LYS A 133 -2.28 -12.44 19.05
N LEU A 134 -1.30 -11.58 19.30
CA LEU A 134 -1.12 -10.91 20.60
C LEU A 134 -2.29 -9.97 20.93
N ASN A 135 -2.85 -9.31 19.93
CA ASN A 135 -3.98 -8.40 20.08
C ASN A 135 -5.35 -9.07 19.86
N ARG A 136 -5.39 -10.40 19.65
CA ARG A 136 -6.60 -11.18 19.39
C ARG A 136 -7.43 -10.66 18.21
N LEU A 137 -6.73 -10.28 17.14
CA LEU A 137 -7.32 -9.76 15.91
C LEU A 137 -7.45 -10.86 14.87
N LYS A 138 -8.47 -10.72 14.02
CA LYS A 138 -8.53 -11.47 12.76
C LYS A 138 -7.77 -10.76 11.65
N LEU A 139 -7.30 -11.50 10.66
CA LEU A 139 -6.65 -10.93 9.48
C LEU A 139 -7.36 -11.34 8.18
N ILE A 140 -7.40 -10.44 7.22
CA ILE A 140 -7.71 -10.76 5.82
C ILE A 140 -6.41 -10.62 5.04
N LEU A 141 -5.91 -11.73 4.51
CA LEU A 141 -4.71 -11.74 3.66
C LEU A 141 -5.14 -11.59 2.22
N ASP A 142 -4.93 -10.40 1.66
CA ASP A 142 -5.15 -10.14 0.24
C ASP A 142 -3.90 -10.45 -0.54
N VAL A 143 -3.85 -11.69 -1.03
CA VAL A 143 -2.69 -12.23 -1.72
C VAL A 143 -2.65 -11.69 -3.14
N GLN A 144 -1.65 -10.87 -3.44
CA GLN A 144 -1.59 -10.12 -4.69
C GLN A 144 -0.99 -10.92 -5.86
N GLU A 145 -0.66 -12.19 -5.62
CA GLU A 145 -0.05 -13.07 -6.59
C GLU A 145 -0.31 -14.55 -6.34
N SER A 146 -0.37 -15.33 -7.40
CA SER A 146 -0.53 -16.78 -7.37
C SER A 146 0.79 -17.51 -7.05
N GLY A 147 0.69 -18.76 -6.59
CA GLY A 147 1.86 -19.60 -6.27
C GLY A 147 2.36 -19.47 -4.83
N LEU A 148 1.61 -18.78 -3.97
CA LEU A 148 1.95 -18.58 -2.54
C LEU A 148 1.17 -19.49 -1.60
N GLU A 149 0.34 -20.40 -2.13
CA GLU A 149 -0.56 -21.28 -1.39
C GLU A 149 0.19 -22.01 -0.28
N LYS A 150 1.22 -22.76 -0.64
CA LYS A 150 2.01 -23.57 0.30
C LYS A 150 2.66 -22.70 1.38
N SER A 151 3.39 -21.66 0.98
CA SER A 151 4.12 -20.79 1.90
C SER A 151 3.21 -20.08 2.90
N ILE A 152 2.03 -19.63 2.45
CA ILE A 152 1.02 -19.01 3.33
C ILE A 152 0.46 -20.05 4.29
N MET A 153 0.07 -21.23 3.80
CA MET A 153 -0.51 -22.28 4.63
C MET A 153 0.47 -22.78 5.71
N ASP A 154 1.73 -23.02 5.34
CA ASP A 154 2.80 -23.41 6.28
C ASP A 154 3.02 -22.32 7.34
N LEU A 155 2.99 -21.04 6.93
CA LEU A 155 3.14 -19.93 7.86
C LEU A 155 1.95 -19.82 8.83
N LEU A 156 0.71 -19.94 8.33
CA LEU A 156 -0.50 -19.90 9.16
C LEU A 156 -0.56 -21.06 10.16
N GLN A 157 -0.08 -22.24 9.77
CA GLN A 157 0.01 -23.39 10.65
C GLN A 157 1.10 -23.18 11.72
N SER A 158 2.30 -22.74 11.33
CA SER A 158 3.41 -22.49 12.27
C SER A 158 3.13 -21.36 13.27
N THR A 159 2.25 -20.42 12.91
CA THR A 159 1.83 -19.31 13.79
C THR A 159 0.54 -19.60 14.55
N ASP A 160 -0.11 -20.73 14.27
CA ASP A 160 -1.41 -21.11 14.83
C ASP A 160 -2.43 -19.95 14.66
N MET A 161 -2.58 -19.52 13.41
CA MET A 161 -3.48 -18.44 12.95
C MET A 161 -4.48 -18.92 11.88
N LEU A 162 -4.50 -20.22 11.55
CA LEU A 162 -5.35 -20.79 10.49
C LEU A 162 -6.84 -20.42 10.63
N ARG A 163 -7.37 -20.37 11.87
CA ARG A 163 -8.78 -20.07 12.15
C ARG A 163 -9.09 -18.58 12.24
N GLU A 164 -8.07 -17.76 12.45
CA GLU A 164 -8.20 -16.30 12.63
C GLU A 164 -7.93 -15.52 11.34
N VAL A 165 -7.58 -16.22 10.26
CA VAL A 165 -7.21 -15.61 8.97
C VAL A 165 -8.22 -15.98 7.89
N TYR A 166 -8.72 -14.96 7.20
CA TYR A 166 -9.44 -15.07 5.93
C TYR A 166 -8.45 -14.92 4.77
N LEU A 167 -8.67 -15.69 3.70
CA LEU A 167 -7.89 -15.60 2.47
C LEU A 167 -8.66 -14.78 1.43
N TRP A 168 -7.96 -13.90 0.73
CA TRP A 168 -8.48 -13.04 -0.33
C TRP A 168 -7.48 -12.94 -1.48
N GLY A 169 -7.86 -12.21 -2.54
CA GLY A 169 -7.04 -12.04 -3.73
C GLY A 169 -6.85 -13.35 -4.47
N ALA A 170 -5.61 -13.69 -4.82
CA ALA A 170 -5.27 -14.92 -5.54
C ALA A 170 -5.70 -16.20 -4.81
N LEU A 171 -5.89 -16.15 -3.48
CA LEU A 171 -6.25 -17.31 -2.66
C LEU A 171 -7.70 -17.31 -2.16
N ALA A 172 -8.57 -16.42 -2.64
CA ALA A 172 -9.94 -16.29 -2.15
C ALA A 172 -10.73 -17.62 -2.16
N ASN A 173 -10.54 -18.44 -3.20
CA ASN A 173 -11.29 -19.69 -3.40
C ASN A 173 -10.57 -20.93 -2.87
N LEU A 174 -9.38 -20.80 -2.26
CA LEU A 174 -8.54 -21.95 -1.91
C LEU A 174 -9.26 -22.95 -0.99
N ARG A 175 -9.95 -22.45 0.04
CA ARG A 175 -10.72 -23.28 1.01
C ARG A 175 -12.04 -23.84 0.45
N GLU A 176 -12.51 -23.30 -0.66
CA GLU A 176 -13.67 -23.85 -1.36
C GLU A 176 -13.25 -25.02 -2.26
N MET A 177 -12.13 -24.86 -2.98
CA MET A 177 -11.55 -25.89 -3.84
C MET A 177 -10.94 -27.05 -3.03
N GLU A 178 -10.37 -26.77 -1.86
CA GLU A 178 -9.78 -27.76 -0.97
C GLU A 178 -10.42 -27.71 0.44
N PRO A 179 -11.57 -28.37 0.65
CA PRO A 179 -12.30 -28.33 1.93
C PRO A 179 -11.54 -28.94 3.12
N SER A 180 -10.46 -29.69 2.88
CA SER A 180 -9.57 -30.20 3.92
C SER A 180 -8.78 -29.09 4.63
N ILE A 181 -8.64 -27.93 3.99
CA ILE A 181 -7.96 -26.78 4.57
C ILE A 181 -8.86 -26.12 5.61
N ALA A 182 -8.45 -26.19 6.87
CA ALA A 182 -9.19 -25.58 7.97
C ALA A 182 -9.17 -24.03 7.92
N GLY A 183 -10.29 -23.44 8.36
CA GLY A 183 -10.43 -22.01 8.62
C GLY A 183 -11.67 -21.39 7.95
N PRO A 184 -11.92 -20.09 8.17
CA PRO A 184 -13.14 -19.44 7.70
C PRO A 184 -13.16 -19.24 6.18
N LYS A 185 -14.36 -19.31 5.59
CA LYS A 185 -14.62 -18.92 4.19
C LYS A 185 -15.19 -17.50 4.16
N LEU A 186 -14.82 -16.71 3.15
CA LEU A 186 -15.25 -15.33 2.99
C LEU A 186 -15.73 -15.09 1.56
N VAL A 187 -16.89 -14.46 1.41
CA VAL A 187 -17.45 -14.05 0.12
C VAL A 187 -17.66 -12.54 0.13
N PHE A 188 -17.36 -11.87 -0.98
CA PHE A 188 -17.60 -10.44 -1.11
C PHE A 188 -18.95 -10.14 -1.78
N LEU A 189 -19.74 -9.27 -1.16
CA LEU A 189 -20.92 -8.67 -1.77
C LEU A 189 -20.74 -7.15 -1.84
N ALA A 190 -20.88 -6.62 -3.06
CA ALA A 190 -20.97 -5.18 -3.27
C ALA A 190 -22.17 -4.63 -2.51
N VAL A 191 -22.08 -3.38 -2.05
CA VAL A 191 -23.14 -2.73 -1.25
C VAL A 191 -24.50 -2.79 -1.94
N ASP A 192 -24.55 -2.63 -3.27
CA ASP A 192 -25.79 -2.67 -4.04
C ASP A 192 -26.44 -4.06 -4.09
N ASN A 193 -25.67 -5.12 -3.85
CA ASN A 193 -26.12 -6.51 -3.82
C ASN A 193 -26.27 -7.05 -2.39
N LEU A 194 -25.96 -6.25 -1.37
CA LEU A 194 -25.97 -6.67 0.02
C LEU A 194 -27.41 -6.72 0.54
N THR A 195 -28.04 -7.90 0.44
CA THR A 195 -29.40 -8.13 0.95
C THR A 195 -29.41 -9.24 2.00
N PRO A 196 -30.39 -9.25 2.93
CA PRO A 196 -30.52 -10.34 3.91
C PRO A 196 -30.64 -11.73 3.28
N ALA A 197 -31.23 -11.84 2.08
CA ALA A 197 -31.36 -13.10 1.35
C ALA A 197 -30.00 -13.62 0.86
N GLU A 198 -29.19 -12.75 0.26
CA GLU A 198 -27.83 -13.11 -0.20
C GLU A 198 -26.89 -13.44 0.97
N ILE A 199 -27.05 -12.73 2.10
CA ILE A 199 -26.30 -13.03 3.32
C ILE A 199 -26.68 -14.41 3.86
N ALA A 200 -27.97 -14.70 3.95
CA ALA A 200 -28.46 -16.00 4.39
C ALA A 200 -27.97 -17.13 3.46
N ASP A 201 -27.99 -16.93 2.14
CA ASP A 201 -27.46 -17.90 1.17
C ASP A 201 -25.98 -18.21 1.41
N ALA A 202 -25.15 -17.17 1.58
CA ALA A 202 -23.73 -17.34 1.90
C ALA A 202 -23.53 -18.11 3.22
N HIS A 203 -24.32 -17.80 4.24
CA HIS A 203 -24.29 -18.50 5.53
C HIS A 203 -24.68 -19.99 5.40
N THR A 204 -25.68 -20.33 4.57
CA THR A 204 -26.04 -21.74 4.32
C THR A 204 -24.92 -22.53 3.65
N ARG A 205 -24.05 -21.86 2.89
CA ARG A 205 -22.84 -22.44 2.29
C ARG A 205 -21.64 -22.46 3.26
N GLY A 206 -21.84 -22.01 4.51
CA GLY A 206 -20.82 -21.96 5.56
C GLY A 206 -19.78 -20.86 5.33
N ALA A 207 -20.11 -19.82 4.56
CA ALA A 207 -19.24 -18.67 4.30
C ALA A 207 -19.73 -17.43 5.03
N GLN A 208 -18.79 -16.57 5.43
CA GLN A 208 -19.08 -15.24 5.96
C GLN A 208 -19.09 -14.21 4.84
N VAL A 209 -19.89 -13.16 5.01
CA VAL A 209 -20.05 -12.09 4.03
C VAL A 209 -19.21 -10.87 4.40
N MET A 210 -18.34 -10.48 3.48
CA MET A 210 -17.63 -9.21 3.51
C MET A 210 -18.29 -8.21 2.57
N THR A 211 -18.42 -6.97 3.03
CA THR A 211 -18.66 -5.82 2.18
C THR A 211 -17.61 -4.74 2.45
N SER A 212 -17.49 -3.76 1.56
CA SER A 212 -16.48 -2.70 1.68
C SER A 212 -17.06 -1.31 1.48
N LEU A 213 -16.69 -0.39 2.36
CA LEU A 213 -16.94 1.05 2.26
C LEU A 213 -15.62 1.80 2.12
N LEU A 214 -14.97 1.59 0.97
CA LEU A 214 -13.72 2.26 0.66
C LEU A 214 -13.97 3.74 0.35
N ASN A 215 -13.07 4.61 0.84
CA ASN A 215 -13.11 6.07 0.75
C ASN A 215 -14.42 6.67 1.26
N CYS A 216 -15.05 6.05 2.26
CA CYS A 216 -16.32 6.48 2.83
C CYS A 216 -16.14 6.91 4.29
N ASP A 217 -16.39 8.19 4.57
CA ASP A 217 -16.40 8.76 5.91
C ASP A 217 -17.81 9.26 6.33
N ASP A 218 -18.83 8.81 5.59
CA ASP A 218 -20.24 9.07 5.85
C ASP A 218 -20.78 8.10 6.91
N ARG A 219 -21.07 8.63 8.09
CA ARG A 219 -21.50 7.86 9.26
C ARG A 219 -22.85 7.19 9.05
N GLU A 220 -23.81 7.89 8.43
CA GLU A 220 -25.13 7.33 8.17
C GLU A 220 -25.06 6.21 7.13
N ARG A 221 -24.22 6.37 6.10
CA ARG A 221 -23.97 5.30 5.14
C ARG A 221 -23.31 4.09 5.81
N ILE A 222 -22.30 4.29 6.65
CA ILE A 222 -21.65 3.22 7.41
C ILE A 222 -22.67 2.48 8.29
N LYS A 223 -23.50 3.22 9.02
CA LYS A 223 -24.54 2.67 9.89
C LYS A 223 -25.59 1.89 9.10
N THR A 224 -26.07 2.44 7.99
CA THR A 224 -27.05 1.79 7.11
C THR A 224 -26.51 0.47 6.56
N VAL A 225 -25.26 0.46 6.09
CA VAL A 225 -24.66 -0.76 5.54
C VAL A 225 -24.37 -1.79 6.63
N ALA A 226 -23.92 -1.36 7.81
CA ALA A 226 -23.73 -2.26 8.95
C ALA A 226 -25.06 -2.89 9.41
N GLN A 227 -26.17 -2.15 9.35
CA GLN A 227 -27.51 -2.65 9.68
C GLN A 227 -28.02 -3.71 8.70
N LEU A 228 -27.48 -3.79 7.47
CA LEU A 228 -27.78 -4.89 6.54
C LEU A 228 -27.24 -6.24 7.04
N GLY A 229 -26.34 -6.22 8.02
CA GLY A 229 -25.83 -7.41 8.71
C GLY A 229 -24.70 -8.17 8.00
N PRO A 230 -23.74 -7.54 7.28
CA PRO A 230 -22.56 -8.26 6.81
C PRO A 230 -21.72 -8.76 8.01
N ASP A 231 -21.08 -9.92 7.88
CA ASP A 231 -20.16 -10.41 8.92
C ASP A 231 -18.91 -9.55 9.04
N VAL A 232 -18.44 -8.99 7.91
CA VAL A 232 -17.19 -8.22 7.82
C VAL A 232 -17.45 -6.92 7.08
N LEU A 233 -17.07 -5.79 7.69
CA LEU A 233 -17.15 -4.48 7.08
C LEU A 233 -15.74 -3.89 6.91
N LEU A 234 -15.26 -3.85 5.68
CA LEU A 234 -13.94 -3.29 5.33
C LEU A 234 -14.05 -1.77 5.15
N VAL A 235 -13.23 -1.01 5.88
CA VAL A 235 -13.23 0.47 5.88
C VAL A 235 -11.81 1.04 5.79
N ASP A 236 -11.70 2.25 5.22
CA ASP A 236 -10.43 2.99 5.19
C ASP A 236 -10.25 3.91 6.42
N TYR A 237 -11.34 4.26 7.10
CA TYR A 237 -11.38 5.18 8.24
C TYR A 237 -11.99 4.51 9.50
N PRO A 238 -11.23 3.66 10.22
CA PRO A 238 -11.77 2.88 11.33
C PRO A 238 -12.31 3.75 12.47
N ALA A 239 -11.65 4.86 12.82
CA ALA A 239 -12.17 5.78 13.85
C ALA A 239 -13.58 6.31 13.53
N VAL A 240 -13.84 6.67 12.26
CA VAL A 240 -15.15 7.17 11.82
C VAL A 240 -16.20 6.08 11.90
N ALA A 241 -15.83 4.85 11.53
CA ALA A 241 -16.73 3.70 11.60
C ALA A 241 -17.09 3.32 13.04
N VAL A 242 -16.10 3.26 13.94
CA VAL A 242 -16.31 3.00 15.37
C VAL A 242 -17.22 4.03 16.00
N GLU A 243 -17.01 5.31 15.68
CA GLU A 243 -17.89 6.39 16.11
C GLU A 243 -19.31 6.24 15.55
N ALA A 244 -19.46 5.99 14.25
CA ALA A 244 -20.75 5.86 13.59
C ALA A 244 -21.61 4.72 14.18
N LEU A 245 -20.96 3.65 14.63
CA LEU A 245 -21.60 2.47 15.20
C LEU A 245 -21.76 2.57 16.73
N GLY A 246 -21.27 3.65 17.35
CA GLY A 246 -21.35 3.85 18.80
C GLY A 246 -20.53 2.84 19.61
N TRP A 247 -19.48 2.25 19.02
CA TRP A 247 -18.65 1.23 19.64
C TRP A 247 -17.56 1.84 20.53
N PHE A 248 -17.95 2.63 21.52
CA PHE A 248 -17.02 3.21 22.48
C PHE A 248 -16.81 2.26 23.67
N GLY A 249 -15.63 1.60 23.75
CA GLY A 249 -15.37 0.66 24.84
C GLY A 249 -13.96 0.04 24.89
N ARG A 250 -13.12 0.59 25.78
CA ARG A 250 -11.96 0.02 26.51
C ARG A 250 -11.02 -0.93 25.75
N GLN A 251 -9.95 -0.37 25.18
CA GLN A 251 -8.63 -1.00 25.32
C GLN A 251 -7.60 0.05 25.70
N SER A 252 -7.09 -0.03 26.94
CA SER A 252 -5.84 0.64 27.31
C SER A 252 -4.69 -0.19 26.75
N ILE A 253 -4.22 0.14 25.55
CA ILE A 253 -3.03 -0.50 24.98
C ILE A 253 -1.82 0.10 25.70
N ASN A 254 -1.09 -0.74 26.43
CA ASN A 254 0.09 -0.32 27.17
C ASN A 254 1.31 -0.27 26.22
N ILE A 255 1.45 0.87 25.51
CA ILE A 255 2.50 1.17 24.53
C ILE A 255 3.93 0.94 25.11
N LYS A 256 4.11 1.02 26.43
CA LYS A 256 5.42 0.86 27.08
C LYS A 256 6.00 -0.56 27.02
N LYS A 257 5.23 -1.60 26.69
CA LYS A 257 5.76 -2.96 26.51
C LYS A 257 6.24 -3.28 25.08
N ILE A 258 5.82 -2.50 24.08
CA ILE A 258 6.16 -2.74 22.67
C ILE A 258 7.50 -2.09 22.29
N LYS A 259 7.90 -1.03 22.99
CA LYS A 259 9.21 -0.37 22.79
C LYS A 259 10.44 -1.16 23.25
N LYS A 260 10.28 -2.32 23.89
CA LYS A 260 11.39 -3.26 24.05
C LYS A 260 11.44 -4.14 22.80
N ARG A 261 12.27 -3.76 21.82
CA ARG A 261 12.87 -4.72 20.88
C ARG A 261 13.67 -5.73 21.71
N GLU A 262 13.01 -6.74 22.25
CA GLU A 262 13.72 -7.89 22.79
C GLU A 262 14.22 -8.71 21.60
N ALA A 263 15.54 -8.84 21.55
CA ALA A 263 16.28 -9.60 20.55
C ALA A 263 15.66 -10.98 20.33
N LEU A 264 15.67 -11.39 19.07
CA LEU A 264 15.30 -12.72 18.62
C LEU A 264 15.87 -13.79 19.58
N PRO A 265 15.06 -14.66 20.21
CA PRO A 265 15.62 -15.79 20.94
C PRO A 265 16.21 -16.79 19.94
N ASP A 266 17.51 -17.09 20.09
CA ASP A 266 18.37 -17.94 19.24
C ASP A 266 17.85 -19.37 18.95
N ARG A 267 16.71 -19.79 19.50
CA ARG A 267 16.24 -21.18 19.43
C ARG A 267 15.16 -21.47 18.38
N LEU A 268 14.79 -20.52 17.53
CA LEU A 268 13.70 -20.69 16.56
C LEU A 268 14.09 -20.42 15.08
N GLN A 269 15.37 -20.25 14.77
CA GLN A 269 15.85 -20.18 13.37
C GLN A 269 15.88 -21.55 12.66
N ALA A 270 15.72 -22.66 13.39
CA ALA A 270 15.74 -24.01 12.83
C ALA A 270 14.32 -24.50 12.48
N SER A 271 13.76 -24.01 11.38
CA SER A 271 12.76 -24.76 10.59
C SER A 271 12.44 -24.03 9.28
N GLN A 272 13.35 -24.16 8.31
CA GLN A 272 13.01 -23.98 6.89
C GLN A 272 12.93 -25.37 6.23
N PRO A 273 11.94 -25.63 5.35
CA PRO A 273 11.97 -26.83 4.52
C PRO A 273 13.00 -26.63 3.40
N GLY A 274 13.99 -27.52 3.32
CA GLY A 274 14.94 -27.58 2.22
C GLY A 274 14.29 -27.98 0.88
N PRO A 275 15.01 -27.85 -0.24
CA PRO A 275 14.53 -28.27 -1.55
C PRO A 275 14.27 -29.79 -1.60
N PRO A 276 13.39 -30.28 -2.51
CA PRO A 276 13.01 -31.69 -2.55
C PRO A 276 14.22 -32.57 -2.89
N SER A 277 14.48 -33.55 -2.02
CA SER A 277 15.59 -34.49 -2.11
C SER A 277 15.41 -35.48 -3.26
N THR A 278 16.38 -35.54 -4.18
CA THR A 278 16.64 -36.73 -5.00
C THR A 278 17.66 -37.62 -4.29
N GLU A 279 17.32 -38.90 -4.16
CA GLU A 279 18.12 -39.89 -3.43
C GLU A 279 19.37 -40.36 -4.18
N SER A 280 20.44 -40.52 -3.39
CA SER A 280 21.54 -41.51 -3.50
C SER A 280 22.78 -41.18 -4.35
N ARG A 281 23.88 -40.82 -3.67
CA ARG A 281 25.02 -41.73 -3.43
C ARG A 281 26.05 -41.11 -2.47
N LYS A 282 26.45 -41.90 -1.47
CA LYS A 282 27.50 -41.62 -0.47
C LYS A 282 28.89 -41.54 -1.13
N THR A 283 29.71 -40.57 -0.75
CA THR A 283 31.11 -40.76 -0.28
C THR A 283 31.76 -39.43 0.18
N SER A 284 32.43 -39.52 1.34
CA SER A 284 33.45 -38.63 1.94
C SER A 284 33.18 -37.13 2.17
N GLU A 285 32.92 -36.84 3.45
CA GLU A 285 33.15 -35.62 4.23
C GLU A 285 33.89 -34.44 3.57
N GLU A 286 33.13 -33.49 3.02
CA GLU A 286 33.42 -32.06 3.15
C GLU A 286 32.17 -31.42 3.76
N LYS A 287 32.31 -30.76 4.92
CA LYS A 287 31.21 -30.03 5.56
C LYS A 287 30.85 -28.84 4.67
N GLU A 288 29.71 -28.92 3.98
CA GLU A 288 29.05 -27.75 3.41
C GLU A 288 28.67 -26.79 4.56
N GLU A 289 29.37 -25.66 4.65
CA GLU A 289 29.01 -24.54 5.51
C GLU A 289 27.74 -23.88 4.96
N GLY A 290 26.59 -24.32 5.46
CA GLY A 290 25.30 -23.66 5.23
C GLY A 290 25.26 -22.26 5.85
N PHE A 291 24.63 -21.34 5.12
CA PHE A 291 24.39 -19.93 5.47
C PHE A 291 23.83 -19.74 6.90
N ASP A 292 24.60 -19.08 7.76
CA ASP A 292 24.19 -18.70 9.12
C ASP A 292 23.62 -17.25 9.12
N PRO A 293 22.32 -17.04 9.39
CA PRO A 293 21.72 -15.72 9.52
C PRO A 293 22.28 -14.87 10.67
N LEU A 294 23.04 -15.48 11.59
CA LEU A 294 23.75 -14.80 12.68
C LEU A 294 25.20 -14.43 12.31
N ASP A 295 25.62 -14.60 11.04
CA ASP A 295 26.95 -14.16 10.60
C ASP A 295 27.10 -12.64 10.90
N PRO A 296 28.04 -12.25 11.78
CA PRO A 296 28.31 -10.85 12.11
C PRO A 296 28.60 -10.00 10.87
N ILE A 297 29.09 -10.63 9.80
CA ILE A 297 29.35 -9.98 8.51
C ILE A 297 28.04 -9.58 7.82
N HIS A 298 27.00 -10.41 7.88
CA HIS A 298 25.69 -10.13 7.27
C HIS A 298 24.95 -9.01 8.01
N SER A 299 25.00 -9.04 9.35
CA SER A 299 24.45 -7.96 10.19
C SER A 299 25.18 -6.63 9.99
N LEU A 300 26.52 -6.67 9.90
CA LEU A 300 27.34 -5.50 9.58
C LEU A 300 27.12 -5.01 8.14
N TYR A 301 26.90 -5.92 7.21
CA TYR A 301 26.64 -5.61 5.81
C TYR A 301 25.33 -4.82 5.66
N ASN A 302 24.25 -5.31 6.27
CA ASN A 302 22.96 -4.60 6.31
C ASN A 302 23.10 -3.23 7.01
N PHE A 303 23.93 -3.16 8.05
CA PHE A 303 24.26 -1.91 8.73
C PHE A 303 24.98 -0.91 7.81
N LEU A 304 26.04 -1.31 7.12
CA LEU A 304 26.82 -0.43 6.24
C LEU A 304 26.05 0.02 5.02
N LEU A 305 25.23 -0.85 4.43
CA LEU A 305 24.38 -0.46 3.32
C LEU A 305 23.25 0.48 3.79
N GLY A 306 22.72 0.28 5.00
CA GLY A 306 21.81 1.22 5.66
C GLY A 306 22.42 2.61 5.89
N GLU A 307 23.67 2.69 6.38
CA GLU A 307 24.39 3.97 6.50
C GLU A 307 24.52 4.66 5.14
N ARG A 308 24.93 3.90 4.11
CA ARG A 308 25.16 4.42 2.75
C ARG A 308 23.90 4.94 2.08
N LEU A 309 22.75 4.34 2.39
CA LEU A 309 21.43 4.71 1.87
C LEU A 309 20.71 5.77 2.72
N GLY A 310 21.38 6.35 3.73
CA GLY A 310 20.87 7.48 4.50
C GLY A 310 19.81 7.12 5.54
N LYS A 311 19.73 5.86 5.99
CA LYS A 311 18.81 5.39 7.04
C LYS A 311 19.20 5.80 8.47
N GLY A 312 20.00 6.86 8.59
CA GLY A 312 20.72 7.19 9.81
C GLY A 312 21.94 6.29 9.93
N GLY A 313 23.12 6.92 9.94
CA GLY A 313 24.29 6.27 10.54
C GLY A 313 24.03 6.03 12.03
N LEU A 314 25.03 5.55 12.76
CA LEU A 314 25.02 5.65 14.22
C LEU A 314 24.88 7.12 14.63
N ASP A 315 23.67 7.66 14.66
CA ASP A 315 23.35 8.80 15.48
C ASP A 315 23.53 8.33 16.92
N GLU A 316 24.13 9.17 17.76
CA GLU A 316 24.53 8.83 19.13
C GLU A 316 23.34 8.46 20.03
N SER A 317 22.12 8.52 19.49
CA SER A 317 20.82 8.37 20.14
C SER A 317 20.14 6.99 20.02
N GLN A 318 20.70 5.99 19.31
CA GLN A 318 20.07 4.65 19.26
C GLN A 318 20.27 3.84 20.57
N GLU A 319 19.39 4.10 21.54
CA GLU A 319 19.16 3.26 22.72
C GLU A 319 18.65 1.88 22.30
N GLY A 320 19.50 0.85 22.27
CA GLY A 320 19.03 -0.54 22.08
C GLY A 320 20.07 -1.58 21.67
N LEU A 321 21.21 -1.19 21.11
CA LEU A 321 22.30 -2.12 20.79
C LEU A 321 23.25 -2.28 21.99
N PRO A 322 23.67 -3.51 22.34
CA PRO A 322 24.70 -3.73 23.36
C PRO A 322 25.97 -2.92 23.03
N PRO A 323 26.58 -2.19 23.99
CA PRO A 323 27.75 -1.34 23.76
C PRO A 323 28.90 -2.07 23.04
N ASP A 324 29.15 -3.33 23.41
CA ASP A 324 30.21 -4.16 22.84
C ASP A 324 29.98 -4.47 21.35
N LEU A 325 28.72 -4.65 20.95
CA LEU A 325 28.36 -4.88 19.55
C LEU A 325 28.48 -3.57 18.75
N ARG A 326 28.12 -2.44 19.36
CA ARG A 326 28.28 -1.10 18.77
C ARG A 326 29.74 -0.79 18.48
N GLU A 327 30.64 -1.01 19.44
CA GLU A 327 32.08 -0.80 19.24
C GLU A 327 32.65 -1.75 18.17
N LYS A 328 32.24 -3.02 18.16
CA LYS A 328 32.63 -3.97 17.11
C LYS A 328 32.18 -3.52 15.73
N LEU A 329 30.93 -3.08 15.57
CA LEU A 329 30.39 -2.59 14.31
C LEU A 329 31.09 -1.31 13.84
N ILE A 330 31.38 -0.37 14.74
CA ILE A 330 32.16 0.84 14.43
C ILE A 330 33.59 0.47 14.00
N SER A 331 34.23 -0.43 14.72
CA SER A 331 35.60 -0.87 14.40
C SER A 331 35.66 -1.56 13.04
N LEU A 332 34.72 -2.47 12.74
CA LEU A 332 34.65 -3.11 11.43
C LEU A 332 34.26 -2.13 10.33
N SER A 333 33.36 -1.16 10.58
CA SER A 333 33.02 -0.11 9.61
C SER A 333 34.24 0.73 9.23
N ARG A 334 35.12 1.04 10.21
CA ARG A 334 36.40 1.71 9.93
C ARG A 334 37.34 0.83 9.12
N THR A 335 37.50 -0.44 9.51
CA THR A 335 38.34 -1.39 8.78
C THR A 335 37.87 -1.54 7.34
N LEU A 336 36.57 -1.70 7.11
CA LEU A 336 35.98 -1.88 5.78
C LEU A 336 36.13 -0.65 4.88
N LYS A 337 36.47 0.52 5.41
CA LYS A 337 36.76 1.75 4.65
C LYS A 337 38.25 1.92 4.33
N GLU A 338 39.13 1.01 4.77
CA GLU A 338 40.55 1.07 4.47
C GLU A 338 40.86 0.66 3.02
N PRO A 339 41.76 1.37 2.33
CA PRO A 339 42.30 0.93 1.04
C PRO A 339 43.06 -0.41 1.16
N GLY A 340 42.98 -1.26 0.13
CA GLY A 340 43.71 -2.55 0.06
C GLY A 340 43.14 -3.64 0.97
N LEU A 341 41.85 -3.53 1.30
CA LEU A 341 41.14 -4.45 2.19
C LEU A 341 41.08 -5.88 1.62
N GLU A 342 40.94 -5.98 0.29
CA GLU A 342 40.93 -7.20 -0.50
C GLU A 342 42.20 -8.06 -0.35
N GLU A 343 43.30 -7.47 0.15
CA GLU A 343 44.58 -8.15 0.37
C GLU A 343 44.84 -8.49 1.85
N LYS A 344 43.99 -8.04 2.78
CA LYS A 344 44.23 -8.17 4.23
C LYS A 344 43.48 -9.34 4.88
N GLY A 345 44.25 -10.28 5.44
CA GLY A 345 43.80 -11.26 6.46
C GLY A 345 42.51 -12.02 6.14
N PHE A 346 41.56 -12.01 7.09
CA PHE A 346 40.24 -12.65 6.97
C PHE A 346 39.41 -12.11 5.80
N PHE A 347 39.54 -10.81 5.51
CA PHE A 347 38.77 -10.16 4.44
C PHE A 347 39.21 -10.62 3.06
N ALA A 348 40.52 -10.84 2.85
CA ALA A 348 41.03 -11.40 1.60
C ALA A 348 40.43 -12.77 1.27
N ARG A 349 40.19 -13.62 2.27
CA ARG A 349 39.52 -14.92 2.08
C ARG A 349 38.06 -14.74 1.69
N ARG A 350 37.31 -13.92 2.44
CA ARG A 350 35.89 -13.66 2.14
C ARG A 350 35.72 -12.97 0.77
N TRP A 351 36.60 -12.04 0.41
CA TRP A 351 36.63 -11.38 -0.89
C TRP A 351 36.79 -12.38 -2.05
N ARG A 352 37.70 -13.35 -1.92
CA ARG A 352 37.84 -14.43 -2.91
C ARG A 352 36.57 -15.27 -3.01
N THR A 353 35.96 -15.61 -1.88
CA THR A 353 34.69 -16.34 -1.85
C THR A 353 33.58 -15.55 -2.55
N LEU A 354 33.43 -14.26 -2.24
CA LEU A 354 32.42 -13.40 -2.87
C LEU A 354 32.64 -13.28 -4.38
N ASN A 355 33.88 -13.15 -4.85
CA ASN A 355 34.19 -13.15 -6.28
C ASN A 355 33.80 -14.46 -6.95
N LYS A 356 34.09 -15.58 -6.29
CA LYS A 356 33.71 -16.91 -6.78
C LYS A 356 32.19 -17.09 -6.80
N GLU A 357 31.49 -16.71 -5.74
CA GLU A 357 30.02 -16.76 -5.65
C GLU A 357 29.36 -15.84 -6.70
N LEU A 358 29.94 -14.66 -6.96
CA LEU A 358 29.48 -13.76 -8.01
C LEU A 358 29.62 -14.42 -9.40
N GLU A 359 30.76 -15.06 -9.70
CA GLU A 359 31.08 -15.65 -11.00
C GLU A 359 30.41 -17.00 -11.27
N GLU A 360 30.44 -17.88 -10.28
CA GLU A 360 30.13 -19.30 -10.41
C GLU A 360 28.86 -19.71 -9.66
N GLY A 361 28.41 -18.90 -8.69
CA GLY A 361 27.27 -19.21 -7.83
C GLY A 361 25.94 -19.29 -8.58
N GLU A 362 24.96 -19.92 -7.95
CA GLU A 362 23.58 -19.93 -8.43
C GLU A 362 22.98 -18.51 -8.43
N VAL A 363 21.85 -18.30 -9.12
CA VAL A 363 21.25 -16.96 -9.31
C VAL A 363 21.03 -16.23 -7.98
N GLY A 364 20.64 -16.95 -6.92
CA GLY A 364 20.45 -16.40 -5.57
C GLY A 364 21.77 -16.05 -4.88
N GLU A 365 22.75 -16.95 -4.95
CA GLU A 365 24.10 -16.77 -4.36
C GLU A 365 24.84 -15.61 -5.01
N SER A 366 24.84 -15.56 -6.35
CA SER A 366 25.47 -14.47 -7.11
C SER A 366 24.84 -13.10 -6.79
N ARG A 367 23.52 -13.05 -6.53
CA ARG A 367 22.87 -11.79 -6.12
C ARG A 367 23.19 -11.42 -4.68
N LYS A 368 23.26 -12.39 -3.76
CA LYS A 368 23.71 -12.16 -2.38
C LYS A 368 25.16 -11.67 -2.35
N ALA A 369 26.04 -12.26 -3.16
CA ALA A 369 27.43 -11.82 -3.28
C ALA A 369 27.52 -10.40 -3.85
N GLY A 370 26.74 -10.09 -4.90
CA GLY A 370 26.64 -8.75 -5.46
C GLY A 370 26.11 -7.71 -4.47
N LEU A 371 25.12 -8.10 -3.67
CA LEU A 371 24.61 -7.32 -2.54
C LEU A 371 25.79 -7.06 -1.61
N MET A 372 26.41 -8.11 -1.07
CA MET A 372 27.56 -8.04 -0.16
C MET A 372 28.68 -7.11 -0.66
N MET A 373 28.98 -7.14 -1.95
CA MET A 373 29.96 -6.26 -2.56
C MET A 373 29.53 -4.78 -2.59
N ALA A 374 28.25 -4.47 -2.76
CA ALA A 374 27.75 -3.10 -2.83
C ALA A 374 27.93 -2.29 -1.53
N ALA A 375 28.07 -2.95 -0.37
CA ALA A 375 28.36 -2.26 0.90
C ALA A 375 29.86 -1.97 1.10
N LEU A 376 30.73 -2.50 0.24
CA LEU A 376 32.17 -2.29 0.33
C LEU A 376 32.57 -0.98 -0.41
N PRO A 377 33.79 -0.47 -0.18
CA PRO A 377 34.27 0.74 -0.84
C PRO A 377 34.23 0.62 -2.38
N PRO A 378 33.71 1.63 -3.12
CA PRO A 378 33.65 1.60 -4.58
C PRO A 378 35.00 1.30 -5.23
N GLU A 379 36.09 1.82 -4.66
CA GLU A 379 37.43 1.72 -5.24
C GLU A 379 37.86 0.25 -5.40
N ALA A 380 37.52 -0.59 -4.42
CA ALA A 380 37.82 -2.02 -4.46
C ALA A 380 36.85 -2.80 -5.35
N VAL A 381 35.57 -2.41 -5.34
CA VAL A 381 34.47 -3.19 -5.93
C VAL A 381 34.26 -2.90 -7.41
N LEU A 382 34.45 -1.65 -7.84
CA LEU A 382 34.18 -1.22 -9.21
C LEU A 382 34.94 -2.03 -10.26
N PRO A 383 36.26 -2.29 -10.13
CA PRO A 383 36.99 -3.08 -11.13
C PRO A 383 36.42 -4.49 -11.30
N VAL A 384 36.03 -5.13 -10.19
CA VAL A 384 35.46 -6.48 -10.18
C VAL A 384 34.09 -6.50 -10.86
N LEU A 385 33.19 -5.61 -10.45
CA LEU A 385 31.83 -5.56 -10.99
C LEU A 385 31.82 -5.14 -12.47
N LEU A 386 32.67 -4.19 -12.88
CA LEU A 386 32.82 -3.81 -14.28
C LEU A 386 33.33 -4.97 -15.14
N LYS A 387 34.27 -5.77 -14.62
CA LYS A 387 34.72 -6.99 -15.29
C LYS A 387 33.59 -8.02 -15.40
N ALA A 388 32.79 -8.18 -14.35
CA ALA A 388 31.67 -9.12 -14.31
C ALA A 388 30.54 -8.78 -15.31
N LEU A 389 30.40 -7.53 -15.74
CA LEU A 389 29.50 -7.16 -16.86
C LEU A 389 29.87 -7.85 -18.19
N GLY A 390 31.10 -8.35 -18.32
CA GLY A 390 31.59 -9.06 -19.50
C GLY A 390 31.50 -10.59 -19.41
N TYR A 391 30.98 -11.14 -18.31
CA TYR A 391 30.98 -12.59 -18.09
C TYR A 391 29.96 -13.33 -18.96
N LYS A 392 30.24 -14.62 -19.23
CA LYS A 392 29.42 -15.45 -20.13
C LYS A 392 28.00 -15.68 -19.62
N ARG A 393 27.83 -15.84 -18.31
CA ARG A 393 26.53 -16.13 -17.68
C ARG A 393 25.69 -14.84 -17.58
N PRO A 394 24.48 -14.77 -18.17
CA PRO A 394 23.63 -13.58 -18.10
C PRO A 394 23.24 -13.19 -16.67
N ALA A 395 23.00 -14.18 -15.79
CA ALA A 395 22.68 -13.94 -14.39
C ALA A 395 23.78 -13.13 -13.68
N VAL A 396 25.05 -13.42 -13.97
CA VAL A 396 26.19 -12.71 -13.38
C VAL A 396 26.27 -11.28 -13.92
N ARG A 397 26.08 -11.09 -15.23
CA ARG A 397 26.02 -9.74 -15.83
C ARG A 397 24.89 -8.90 -15.23
N ALA A 398 23.71 -9.48 -15.07
CA ALA A 398 22.54 -8.83 -14.49
C ALA A 398 22.78 -8.45 -13.02
N ASN A 399 23.33 -9.37 -12.21
CA ASN A 399 23.66 -9.11 -10.82
C ASN A 399 24.78 -8.06 -10.68
N ALA A 400 25.77 -8.07 -11.56
CA ALA A 400 26.81 -7.04 -11.59
C ALA A 400 26.23 -5.66 -11.95
N ALA A 401 25.35 -5.58 -12.95
CA ALA A 401 24.67 -4.33 -13.30
C ALA A 401 23.84 -3.79 -12.13
N TRP A 402 23.05 -4.65 -11.50
CA TRP A 402 22.27 -4.30 -10.32
C TRP A 402 23.15 -3.82 -9.15
N SER A 403 24.24 -4.53 -8.85
CA SER A 403 25.18 -4.18 -7.77
C SER A 403 25.87 -2.84 -8.03
N LEU A 404 26.28 -2.56 -9.27
CA LEU A 404 26.83 -1.26 -9.68
C LEU A 404 25.84 -0.12 -9.46
N GLY A 405 24.55 -0.38 -9.70
CA GLY A 405 23.48 0.57 -9.40
C GLY A 405 23.36 0.89 -7.92
N LEU A 406 23.56 -0.09 -7.03
CA LEU A 406 23.58 0.10 -5.58
C LEU A 406 24.85 0.80 -5.09
N VAL A 407 26.01 0.50 -5.69
CA VAL A 407 27.28 1.18 -5.38
C VAL A 407 27.17 2.68 -5.66
N GLY A 408 26.44 3.08 -6.70
CA GLY A 408 26.10 4.49 -6.95
C GLY A 408 27.20 5.32 -7.62
N ASP A 409 28.33 4.71 -7.98
CA ASP A 409 29.49 5.41 -8.54
C ASP A 409 29.31 5.68 -10.04
N ALA A 410 29.59 6.93 -10.45
CA ALA A 410 29.46 7.38 -11.83
C ALA A 410 30.39 6.65 -12.81
N LYS A 411 31.53 6.10 -12.35
CA LYS A 411 32.46 5.32 -13.18
C LYS A 411 31.82 4.06 -13.76
N ALA A 412 30.72 3.58 -13.17
CA ALA A 412 29.96 2.44 -13.68
C ALA A 412 29.20 2.74 -14.99
N LEU A 413 28.94 4.03 -15.27
CA LEU A 413 28.01 4.46 -16.31
C LEU A 413 28.35 3.92 -17.71
N PRO A 414 29.60 3.98 -18.21
CA PRO A 414 29.93 3.45 -19.54
C PRO A 414 29.67 1.94 -19.66
N GLY A 415 29.98 1.18 -18.60
CA GLY A 415 29.74 -0.27 -18.55
C GLY A 415 28.25 -0.59 -18.58
N LEU A 416 27.44 0.13 -17.80
CA LEU A 416 25.99 -0.05 -17.76
C LEU A 416 25.31 0.36 -19.07
N VAL A 417 25.73 1.46 -19.70
CA VAL A 417 25.20 1.90 -21.01
C VAL A 417 25.42 0.83 -22.08
N ASN A 418 26.58 0.17 -22.09
CA ASN A 418 26.83 -0.94 -23.01
C ASN A 418 25.84 -2.11 -22.79
N ARG A 419 25.46 -2.41 -21.55
CA ARG A 419 24.52 -3.49 -21.21
C ARG A 419 23.05 -3.21 -21.53
N LEU A 420 22.69 -1.99 -21.92
CA LEU A 420 21.34 -1.68 -22.43
C LEU A 420 20.97 -2.50 -23.68
N TRP A 421 21.98 -2.95 -24.42
CA TRP A 421 21.86 -3.71 -25.67
C TRP A 421 22.37 -5.14 -25.52
N ASP A 422 22.39 -5.68 -24.30
CA ASP A 422 22.75 -7.07 -24.05
C ASP A 422 21.77 -8.03 -24.74
N GLU A 423 22.23 -9.23 -25.11
CA GLU A 423 21.39 -10.27 -25.71
C GLU A 423 20.27 -10.73 -24.76
N ASP A 424 20.56 -10.74 -23.46
CA ASP A 424 19.64 -11.23 -22.43
C ASP A 424 18.77 -10.11 -21.86
N ILE A 425 17.45 -10.37 -21.82
CA ILE A 425 16.46 -9.40 -21.37
C ILE A 425 16.65 -9.01 -19.90
N ALA A 426 17.05 -9.95 -19.02
CA ALA A 426 17.25 -9.65 -17.59
C ALA A 426 18.44 -8.71 -17.40
N VAL A 427 19.51 -8.88 -18.19
CA VAL A 427 20.66 -7.97 -18.18
C VAL A 427 20.27 -6.57 -18.65
N ARG A 428 19.51 -6.46 -19.75
CA ARG A 428 19.01 -5.16 -20.23
C ARG A 428 18.19 -4.43 -19.17
N ARG A 429 17.27 -5.14 -18.51
CA ARG A 429 16.42 -4.59 -17.45
C ARG A 429 17.24 -4.11 -16.25
N GLU A 430 18.16 -4.92 -15.74
CA GLU A 430 18.99 -4.51 -14.59
C GLU A 430 19.93 -3.35 -14.95
N ALA A 431 20.46 -3.29 -16.18
CA ALA A 431 21.23 -2.14 -16.65
C ALA A 431 20.41 -0.85 -16.69
N VAL A 432 19.19 -0.90 -17.21
CA VAL A 432 18.24 0.22 -17.21
C VAL A 432 17.95 0.71 -15.77
N LEU A 433 17.59 -0.22 -14.88
CA LEU A 433 17.27 0.12 -13.49
C LEU A 433 18.49 0.67 -12.75
N ALA A 434 19.68 0.12 -12.99
CA ALA A 434 20.93 0.61 -12.42
C ALA A 434 21.24 2.04 -12.86
N LEU A 435 21.11 2.35 -14.16
CA LEU A 435 21.26 3.72 -14.66
C LEU A 435 20.25 4.69 -14.03
N GLY A 436 19.00 4.25 -13.85
CA GLY A 436 17.99 5.02 -13.12
C GLY A 436 18.37 5.28 -11.66
N ARG A 437 18.94 4.30 -10.96
CA ARG A 437 19.43 4.44 -9.57
C ARG A 437 20.63 5.38 -9.46
N LEU A 438 21.53 5.38 -10.45
CA LEU A 438 22.67 6.30 -10.49
C LEU A 438 22.23 7.76 -10.61
N ARG A 439 21.03 8.03 -11.16
CA ARG A 439 20.45 9.37 -11.35
C ARG A 439 21.38 10.36 -12.05
N ARG A 440 22.14 9.87 -13.04
CA ARG A 440 23.11 10.68 -13.79
C ARG A 440 22.46 11.27 -15.04
N PRO A 441 22.57 12.59 -15.30
CA PRO A 441 22.06 13.20 -16.53
C PRO A 441 22.59 12.52 -17.81
N GLU A 442 23.82 12.02 -17.77
CA GLU A 442 24.47 11.32 -18.89
C GLU A 442 23.77 10.00 -19.26
N ALA A 443 22.97 9.43 -18.35
CA ALA A 443 22.17 8.23 -18.63
C ALA A 443 20.88 8.52 -19.40
N VAL A 444 20.44 9.79 -19.48
CA VAL A 444 19.15 10.18 -20.07
C VAL A 444 19.08 9.81 -21.54
N GLU A 445 20.07 10.21 -22.35
CA GLU A 445 20.04 9.95 -23.78
C GLU A 445 20.04 8.44 -24.10
N PRO A 446 20.94 7.62 -23.51
CA PRO A 446 20.88 6.17 -23.67
C PRO A 446 19.53 5.56 -23.31
N LEU A 447 18.90 6.01 -22.23
CA LEU A 447 17.58 5.53 -21.81
C LEU A 447 16.44 5.98 -22.75
N ARG A 448 16.52 7.20 -23.32
CA ARG A 448 15.59 7.68 -24.35
C ARG A 448 15.68 6.83 -25.62
N LYS A 449 16.88 6.40 -26.01
CA LYS A 449 17.05 5.44 -27.12
C LYS A 449 16.39 4.11 -26.83
N VAL A 450 16.55 3.57 -25.62
CA VAL A 450 15.88 2.33 -25.22
C VAL A 450 14.35 2.50 -25.27
N LEU A 451 13.82 3.58 -24.70
CA LEU A 451 12.39 3.89 -24.66
C LEU A 451 11.75 3.95 -26.05
N THR A 452 12.45 4.50 -27.04
CA THR A 452 11.95 4.70 -28.41
C THR A 452 12.28 3.55 -29.38
N SER A 453 13.07 2.57 -28.93
CA SER A 453 13.48 1.43 -29.74
C SER A 453 12.46 0.29 -29.72
N LYS A 454 12.59 -0.65 -30.66
CA LYS A 454 11.79 -1.89 -30.70
C LYS A 454 12.35 -2.92 -29.71
N MET A 455 12.20 -2.64 -28.42
CA MET A 455 12.59 -3.52 -27.32
C MET A 455 11.37 -4.25 -26.74
N ASP A 456 11.62 -5.24 -25.89
CA ASP A 456 10.56 -5.89 -25.12
C ASP A 456 9.84 -4.89 -24.22
N ALA A 457 8.52 -5.05 -24.09
CA ALA A 457 7.69 -4.16 -23.26
C ALA A 457 8.22 -4.02 -21.83
N ALA A 458 8.78 -5.09 -21.24
CA ALA A 458 9.37 -5.02 -19.90
C ALA A 458 10.60 -4.08 -19.82
N VAL A 459 11.41 -4.00 -20.86
CA VAL A 459 12.58 -3.11 -20.92
C VAL A 459 12.14 -1.66 -21.14
N ILE A 460 11.17 -1.44 -22.02
CA ILE A 460 10.57 -0.11 -22.26
C ILE A 460 9.91 0.41 -20.97
N TYR A 461 9.19 -0.46 -20.26
CA TYR A 461 8.57 -0.16 -18.98
C TYR A 461 9.61 0.31 -17.95
N ASP A 462 10.70 -0.44 -17.80
CA ASP A 462 11.78 -0.09 -16.87
C ASP A 462 12.54 1.18 -17.32
N ALA A 463 12.65 1.44 -18.63
CA ALA A 463 13.29 2.64 -19.15
C ALA A 463 12.48 3.90 -18.85
N ALA A 464 11.17 3.84 -19.03
CA ALA A 464 10.26 4.92 -18.62
C ALA A 464 10.38 5.21 -17.11
N ARG A 465 10.46 4.16 -16.27
CA ARG A 465 10.68 4.31 -14.82
C ARG A 465 11.99 4.99 -14.51
N ALA A 466 13.09 4.50 -15.09
CA ALA A 466 14.43 5.03 -14.87
C ALA A 466 14.52 6.51 -15.26
N LEU A 467 13.93 6.91 -16.38
CA LEU A 467 13.84 8.32 -16.81
C LEU A 467 13.06 9.16 -15.79
N GLY A 468 11.95 8.64 -15.27
CA GLY A 468 11.19 9.29 -14.20
C GLY A 468 11.95 9.39 -12.87
N TRP A 469 12.90 8.49 -12.58
CA TRP A 469 13.74 8.56 -11.38
C TRP A 469 14.87 9.58 -11.51
N ILE A 470 15.43 9.72 -12.72
CA ILE A 470 16.40 10.76 -13.05
C ILE A 470 15.72 12.13 -13.00
N GLY A 471 14.48 12.23 -13.45
CA GLY A 471 13.68 13.46 -13.37
C GLY A 471 14.10 14.52 -14.40
N SER A 472 14.72 14.12 -15.50
CA SER A 472 15.25 15.02 -16.53
C SER A 472 14.16 15.45 -17.53
N PRO A 473 13.93 16.77 -17.72
CA PRO A 473 12.97 17.31 -18.69
C PRO A 473 13.22 16.91 -20.15
N GLU A 474 14.47 16.57 -20.49
CA GLU A 474 14.85 16.15 -21.85
C GLU A 474 14.12 14.88 -22.31
N ALA A 475 13.65 14.05 -21.37
CA ALA A 475 12.89 12.83 -21.67
C ALA A 475 11.39 13.04 -21.89
N THR A 476 10.85 14.22 -21.54
CA THR A 476 9.40 14.49 -21.54
C THR A 476 8.76 14.25 -22.91
N GLY A 477 9.40 14.68 -23.99
CA GLY A 477 8.86 14.52 -25.35
C GLY A 477 8.71 13.05 -25.78
N ASP A 478 9.70 12.21 -25.47
CA ASP A 478 9.67 10.79 -25.81
C ASP A 478 8.67 10.03 -24.95
N LEU A 479 8.59 10.36 -23.65
CA LEU A 479 7.60 9.78 -22.74
C LEU A 479 6.16 10.10 -23.18
N ILE A 480 5.88 11.33 -23.61
CA ILE A 480 4.57 11.70 -24.18
C ILE A 480 4.31 10.86 -25.44
N THR A 481 5.28 10.79 -26.34
CA THR A 481 5.14 10.07 -27.61
C THR A 481 4.83 8.58 -27.40
N VAL A 482 5.54 7.92 -26.50
CA VAL A 482 5.31 6.51 -26.17
C VAL A 482 3.97 6.33 -25.46
N MET A 483 3.63 7.17 -24.48
CA MET A 483 2.35 7.11 -23.77
C MET A 483 1.13 7.24 -24.71
N GLU A 484 1.22 8.09 -25.73
CA GLU A 484 0.11 8.30 -26.68
C GLU A 484 -0.01 7.17 -27.71
N ARG A 485 1.11 6.57 -28.12
CA ARG A 485 1.16 5.63 -29.26
C ARG A 485 1.16 4.15 -28.87
N ASP A 486 1.73 3.81 -27.71
CA ASP A 486 1.87 2.41 -27.31
C ASP A 486 0.50 1.80 -26.97
N PRO A 487 0.14 0.61 -27.48
CA PRO A 487 -1.13 -0.02 -27.17
C PRO A 487 -1.21 -0.60 -25.74
N ASP A 488 -0.07 -0.90 -25.09
CA ASP A 488 -0.04 -1.52 -23.77
C ASP A 488 -0.30 -0.49 -22.66
N TRP A 489 -1.41 -0.67 -21.94
CA TRP A 489 -1.79 0.22 -20.85
C TRP A 489 -0.78 0.27 -19.70
N ARG A 490 0.04 -0.78 -19.51
CA ARG A 490 1.15 -0.76 -18.54
C ARG A 490 2.21 0.25 -18.94
N ILE A 491 2.53 0.32 -20.24
CA ILE A 491 3.48 1.29 -20.80
C ILE A 491 2.92 2.71 -20.69
N LYS A 492 1.63 2.90 -21.00
CA LYS A 492 0.97 4.19 -20.82
C LYS A 492 1.02 4.66 -19.36
N GLY A 493 0.66 3.79 -18.42
CA GLY A 493 0.63 4.10 -17.00
C GLY A 493 2.00 4.47 -16.43
N VAL A 494 3.04 3.73 -16.83
CA VAL A 494 4.40 4.01 -16.35
C VAL A 494 5.00 5.28 -16.95
N CYS A 495 4.72 5.57 -18.23
CA CYS A 495 5.09 6.86 -18.83
C CYS A 495 4.35 8.01 -18.14
N ALA A 496 3.06 7.83 -17.83
CA ALA A 496 2.29 8.81 -17.09
C ALA A 496 2.91 9.12 -15.73
N ARG A 497 3.28 8.08 -14.97
CA ARG A 497 3.99 8.21 -13.70
C ARG A 497 5.34 8.92 -13.85
N ALA A 498 6.12 8.59 -14.87
CA ALA A 498 7.40 9.21 -15.15
C ALA A 498 7.26 10.71 -15.45
N LEU A 499 6.26 11.09 -16.26
CA LEU A 499 5.93 12.48 -16.55
C LEU A 499 5.55 13.25 -15.28
N GLY A 500 4.74 12.65 -14.39
CA GLY A 500 4.41 13.24 -13.10
C GLY A 500 5.62 13.50 -12.22
N ARG A 501 6.57 12.56 -12.17
CA ARG A 501 7.83 12.72 -11.41
C ARG A 501 8.76 13.78 -11.98
N ILE A 502 8.80 13.92 -13.30
CA ILE A 502 9.57 14.98 -13.97
C ILE A 502 8.94 16.36 -13.67
N GLY A 503 7.60 16.43 -13.58
CA GLY A 503 6.90 17.63 -13.13
C GLY A 503 6.78 18.74 -14.19
N GLU A 504 7.09 18.45 -15.45
CA GLU A 504 7.04 19.40 -16.56
C GLU A 504 5.61 19.68 -17.02
N GLU A 505 5.28 20.97 -17.19
CA GLU A 505 3.95 21.44 -17.63
C GLU A 505 3.53 20.84 -18.97
N ARG A 506 4.50 20.61 -19.88
CA ARG A 506 4.25 19.99 -21.19
C ARG A 506 3.60 18.61 -21.08
N GLY A 507 3.81 17.88 -19.99
CA GLY A 507 3.20 16.58 -19.72
C GLY A 507 1.73 16.65 -19.29
N ALA A 508 1.26 17.82 -18.83
CA ALA A 508 -0.05 17.98 -18.21
C ALA A 508 -1.22 17.61 -19.14
N ARG A 509 -1.25 18.19 -20.34
CA ARG A 509 -2.32 17.94 -21.32
C ARG A 509 -2.34 16.49 -21.81
N PRO A 510 -1.20 15.87 -22.21
CA PRO A 510 -1.17 14.46 -22.56
C PRO A 510 -1.67 13.53 -21.44
N LEU A 511 -1.28 13.77 -20.18
CA LEU A 511 -1.75 12.99 -19.02
C LEU A 511 -3.28 13.05 -18.90
N ALA A 512 -3.86 14.24 -19.03
CA ALA A 512 -5.30 14.43 -18.91
C ALA A 512 -6.10 13.79 -20.07
N ARG A 513 -5.48 13.55 -21.24
CA ARG A 513 -6.10 12.83 -22.36
C ARG A 513 -6.16 11.31 -22.18
N LEU A 514 -5.54 10.74 -21.14
CA LEU A 514 -5.69 9.32 -20.81
C LEU A 514 -7.05 8.98 -20.18
N PHE A 515 -7.73 9.96 -19.58
CA PHE A 515 -8.99 9.76 -18.85
C PHE A 515 -10.20 9.33 -19.68
N PRO A 516 -10.53 9.98 -20.81
CA PRO A 516 -11.76 9.71 -21.54
C PRO A 516 -11.70 8.42 -22.36
N GLN A 517 -10.54 7.79 -22.51
CA GLN A 517 -10.39 6.54 -23.27
C GLN A 517 -11.12 5.40 -22.54
N GLU A 518 -12.18 4.83 -23.10
CA GLU A 518 -12.83 3.63 -22.53
C GLU A 518 -11.98 2.39 -22.83
N PRO A 519 -11.39 1.73 -21.82
CA PRO A 519 -10.51 0.61 -22.08
C PRO A 519 -11.28 -0.72 -22.11
N GLY A 520 -10.89 -1.61 -23.03
CA GLY A 520 -11.21 -3.04 -22.94
C GLY A 520 -10.22 -3.85 -22.09
N ASP A 521 -9.18 -3.20 -21.57
CA ASP A 521 -8.08 -3.83 -20.83
C ASP A 521 -8.28 -3.69 -19.31
N PRO A 522 -8.20 -4.78 -18.53
CA PRO A 522 -8.37 -4.76 -17.06
C PRO A 522 -7.28 -3.96 -16.31
N VAL A 523 -6.12 -3.68 -16.94
CA VAL A 523 -5.00 -2.93 -16.34
C VAL A 523 -5.11 -1.42 -16.58
N ALA A 524 -5.93 -0.99 -17.55
CA ALA A 524 -6.12 0.42 -17.86
C ALA A 524 -6.59 1.30 -16.68
N PRO A 525 -7.45 0.83 -15.74
CA PRO A 525 -7.78 1.57 -14.53
C PRO A 525 -6.54 2.01 -13.74
N TRP A 526 -5.55 1.13 -13.57
CA TRP A 526 -4.30 1.42 -12.87
C TRP A 526 -3.48 2.50 -13.58
N ALA A 527 -3.40 2.44 -14.91
CA ALA A 527 -2.69 3.44 -15.70
C ALA A 527 -3.33 4.83 -15.56
N LYS A 528 -4.66 4.89 -15.49
CA LYS A 528 -5.38 6.14 -15.21
C LYS A 528 -5.13 6.64 -13.79
N ASP A 529 -5.08 5.74 -12.81
CA ASP A 529 -4.74 6.06 -11.42
C ASP A 529 -3.33 6.66 -11.31
N LEU A 530 -2.37 6.14 -12.08
CA LEU A 530 -1.04 6.75 -12.19
C LEU A 530 -1.05 8.10 -12.89
N ALA A 531 -1.87 8.30 -13.92
CA ALA A 531 -2.00 9.60 -14.58
C ALA A 531 -2.61 10.66 -13.66
N ILE A 532 -3.55 10.28 -12.79
CA ILE A 532 -4.13 11.16 -11.76
C ILE A 532 -3.09 11.56 -10.74
N TRP A 533 -2.35 10.55 -10.26
CA TRP A 533 -1.22 10.78 -9.36
C TRP A 533 -0.21 11.72 -10.00
N ALA A 534 0.17 11.47 -11.26
CA ALA A 534 1.08 12.31 -12.00
C ALA A 534 0.59 13.75 -12.15
N LEU A 535 -0.69 13.97 -12.48
CA LEU A 535 -1.26 15.31 -12.54
C LEU A 535 -1.18 16.03 -11.20
N SER A 536 -1.40 15.32 -10.09
CA SER A 536 -1.36 15.93 -8.76
C SER A 536 0.03 16.39 -8.32
N GLU A 537 1.09 15.87 -8.95
CA GLU A 537 2.48 16.27 -8.70
C GLU A 537 2.92 17.43 -9.61
N LEU A 538 2.10 17.85 -10.58
CA LEU A 538 2.41 18.96 -11.46
C LEU A 538 2.21 20.30 -10.76
N LYS A 539 3.11 21.25 -11.05
CA LYS A 539 3.00 22.62 -10.54
C LYS A 539 1.81 23.37 -11.13
N GLU A 540 1.52 23.15 -12.42
CA GLU A 540 0.44 23.83 -13.14
C GLU A 540 -0.48 22.80 -13.83
N PRO A 541 -1.59 22.41 -13.18
CA PRO A 541 -2.52 21.46 -13.75
C PRO A 541 -3.37 22.07 -14.88
N PRO A 542 -3.75 21.29 -15.92
CA PRO A 542 -4.42 21.81 -17.10
C PRO A 542 -5.91 22.03 -16.79
N SER A 543 -6.24 23.20 -16.25
CA SER A 543 -7.57 23.52 -15.72
C SER A 543 -8.71 23.29 -16.71
N ASP A 544 -8.52 23.67 -17.97
CA ASP A 544 -9.49 23.48 -19.06
C ASP A 544 -9.78 21.99 -19.30
N VAL A 545 -8.73 21.18 -19.39
CA VAL A 545 -8.85 19.74 -19.69
C VAL A 545 -9.42 18.95 -18.51
N LEU A 546 -9.07 19.34 -17.27
CA LEU A 546 -9.65 18.71 -16.08
C LEU A 546 -11.16 18.97 -16.00
N LEU A 547 -11.59 20.22 -16.25
CA LEU A 547 -13.01 20.58 -16.27
C LEU A 547 -13.77 19.91 -17.42
N GLU A 548 -13.16 19.81 -18.60
CA GLU A 548 -13.73 19.09 -19.74
C GLU A 548 -13.96 17.61 -19.40
N ASN A 549 -12.97 16.92 -18.84
CA ASN A 549 -13.12 15.51 -18.43
C ASN A 549 -14.15 15.34 -17.31
N MET A 550 -14.28 16.30 -16.39
CA MET A 550 -15.37 16.31 -15.41
C MET A 550 -16.76 16.39 -16.06
N ARG A 551 -16.89 16.92 -17.29
CA ARG A 551 -18.16 16.96 -18.05
C ARG A 551 -18.43 15.67 -18.80
N VAL A 552 -17.43 15.12 -19.48
CA VAL A 552 -17.63 14.06 -20.49
C VAL A 552 -17.36 12.64 -20.00
N SER A 553 -16.58 12.45 -18.92
CA SER A 553 -16.14 11.10 -18.53
C SER A 553 -17.14 10.35 -17.62
N SER A 554 -16.92 9.04 -17.47
CA SER A 554 -17.67 8.16 -16.55
C SER A 554 -17.55 8.59 -15.09
N GLU A 555 -18.47 8.15 -14.22
CA GLU A 555 -18.48 8.49 -12.80
C GLU A 555 -17.15 8.16 -12.10
N GLY A 556 -16.60 6.97 -12.36
CA GLY A 556 -15.30 6.57 -11.81
C GLY A 556 -14.16 7.51 -12.20
N THR A 557 -14.18 8.01 -13.44
CA THR A 557 -13.18 8.97 -13.95
C THR A 557 -13.37 10.38 -13.35
N ARG A 558 -14.62 10.81 -13.14
CA ARG A 558 -14.89 12.08 -12.44
C ARG A 558 -14.38 12.04 -10.99
N ARG A 559 -14.65 10.95 -10.27
CA ARG A 559 -14.21 10.76 -8.87
C ARG A 559 -12.69 10.83 -8.75
N ARG A 560 -12.01 10.18 -9.70
CA ARG A 560 -10.57 10.19 -9.91
C ARG A 560 -9.98 11.60 -10.08
N ILE A 561 -10.60 12.43 -10.92
CA ILE A 561 -10.18 13.83 -11.11
C ILE A 561 -10.35 14.65 -9.83
N CYS A 562 -11.46 14.46 -9.11
CA CYS A 562 -11.67 15.12 -7.81
C CYS A 562 -10.54 14.75 -6.85
N TRP A 563 -10.13 13.48 -6.81
CA TRP A 563 -9.03 13.04 -5.95
C TRP A 563 -7.69 13.67 -6.32
N ALA A 564 -7.37 13.80 -7.62
CA ALA A 564 -6.21 14.58 -8.06
C ALA A 564 -6.26 16.02 -7.52
N MET A 565 -7.41 16.68 -7.61
CA MET A 565 -7.57 18.05 -7.11
C MET A 565 -7.46 18.17 -5.60
N VAL A 566 -7.98 17.20 -4.83
CA VAL A 566 -7.78 17.16 -3.37
C VAL A 566 -6.29 17.11 -3.05
N ARG A 567 -5.54 16.24 -3.74
CA ARG A 567 -4.10 16.05 -3.53
C ARG A 567 -3.27 17.26 -3.95
N MET A 568 -3.67 17.97 -5.00
CA MET A 568 -3.05 19.23 -5.44
C MET A 568 -3.16 20.34 -4.37
N GLY A 569 -4.09 20.24 -3.42
CA GLY A 569 -4.26 21.24 -2.37
C GLY A 569 -4.63 22.62 -2.92
N GLU A 570 -4.02 23.69 -2.37
CA GLU A 570 -4.37 25.08 -2.72
C GLU A 570 -4.27 25.39 -4.22
N VAL A 571 -3.42 24.68 -4.97
CA VAL A 571 -3.26 24.83 -6.44
C VAL A 571 -4.56 24.52 -7.18
N ALA A 572 -5.41 23.64 -6.63
CA ALA A 572 -6.68 23.29 -7.25
C ALA A 572 -7.79 24.32 -7.00
N ILE A 573 -7.64 25.18 -5.99
CA ILE A 573 -8.69 26.10 -5.55
C ILE A 573 -9.17 27.00 -6.70
N PRO A 574 -8.31 27.72 -7.45
CA PRO A 574 -8.78 28.56 -8.57
C PRO A 574 -9.58 27.78 -9.63
N ILE A 575 -9.21 26.52 -9.87
CA ILE A 575 -9.89 25.63 -10.82
C ILE A 575 -11.28 25.28 -10.30
N LEU A 576 -11.38 24.92 -9.02
CA LEU A 576 -12.63 24.59 -8.36
C LEU A 576 -13.57 25.79 -8.30
N TYR A 577 -13.06 27.00 -8.06
CA TYR A 577 -13.85 28.23 -8.14
C TYR A 577 -14.46 28.47 -9.53
N LYS A 578 -13.68 28.20 -10.59
CA LYS A 578 -14.20 28.22 -11.96
C LYS A 578 -15.26 27.13 -12.17
N ALA A 579 -15.04 25.94 -11.62
CA ALA A 579 -15.96 24.80 -11.69
C ALA A 579 -17.30 25.04 -10.97
N LEU A 580 -17.32 25.81 -9.87
CA LEU A 580 -18.56 26.20 -9.18
C LEU A 580 -19.50 27.03 -10.07
N ARG A 581 -18.95 27.72 -11.08
CA ARG A 581 -19.71 28.55 -12.04
C ARG A 581 -19.95 27.83 -13.37
N ASP A 582 -19.64 26.54 -13.46
CA ASP A 582 -19.78 25.77 -14.68
C ASP A 582 -21.26 25.60 -15.07
N SER A 583 -21.55 25.56 -16.38
CA SER A 583 -22.92 25.33 -16.87
C SER A 583 -23.40 23.91 -16.54
N HIS A 584 -22.50 22.94 -16.44
CA HIS A 584 -22.85 21.54 -16.20
C HIS A 584 -23.09 21.26 -14.70
N PRO A 585 -24.29 20.79 -14.29
CA PRO A 585 -24.63 20.57 -12.88
C PRO A 585 -23.68 19.63 -12.14
N GLU A 586 -23.26 18.55 -12.79
CA GLU A 586 -22.33 17.58 -12.19
C GLU A 586 -20.94 18.18 -11.92
N VAL A 587 -20.44 19.08 -12.77
CA VAL A 587 -19.16 19.76 -12.54
C VAL A 587 -19.25 20.63 -11.29
N ARG A 588 -20.34 21.41 -11.16
CA ARG A 588 -20.59 22.21 -9.95
C ARG A 588 -20.65 21.34 -8.70
N ARG A 589 -21.36 20.21 -8.78
CA ARG A 589 -21.51 19.28 -7.65
C ARG A 589 -20.16 18.71 -7.21
N ARG A 590 -19.35 18.24 -8.16
CA ARG A 590 -18.02 17.69 -7.89
C ARG A 590 -17.06 18.75 -7.36
N ALA A 591 -17.17 19.99 -7.82
CA ALA A 591 -16.38 21.09 -7.28
C ALA A 591 -16.69 21.35 -5.81
N VAL A 592 -17.98 21.39 -5.45
CA VAL A 592 -18.42 21.51 -4.05
C VAL A 592 -17.91 20.34 -3.20
N GLU A 593 -18.07 19.11 -3.70
CA GLU A 593 -17.61 17.90 -3.01
C GLU A 593 -16.09 17.97 -2.76
N THR A 594 -15.30 18.32 -3.79
CA THR A 594 -13.84 18.44 -3.71
C THR A 594 -13.41 19.50 -2.71
N LEU A 595 -14.04 20.68 -2.71
CA LEU A 595 -13.74 21.76 -1.75
C LEU A 595 -14.03 21.33 -0.29
N GLY A 596 -15.09 20.54 -0.09
CA GLY A 596 -15.41 19.95 1.21
C GLY A 596 -14.34 18.98 1.68
N TRP A 597 -13.91 18.05 0.82
CA TRP A 597 -12.81 17.10 1.10
C TRP A 597 -11.48 17.79 1.37
N MET A 598 -11.20 18.90 0.68
CA MET A 598 -9.99 19.70 0.89
C MET A 598 -9.99 20.46 2.22
N GLY A 599 -11.15 20.67 2.85
CA GLY A 599 -11.25 21.56 4.00
C GLY A 599 -10.96 23.02 3.65
N ALA A 600 -11.33 23.46 2.44
CA ALA A 600 -10.99 24.80 1.93
C ALA A 600 -11.79 25.91 2.64
N ASP A 601 -11.25 26.45 3.74
CA ASP A 601 -11.77 27.57 4.54
C ASP A 601 -12.21 28.77 3.68
N LYS A 602 -11.37 29.17 2.71
CA LYS A 602 -11.65 30.29 1.79
C LYS A 602 -12.92 30.06 0.97
N ALA A 603 -13.38 28.82 0.78
CA ALA A 603 -14.56 28.50 -0.02
C ALA A 603 -15.90 28.61 0.74
N VAL A 604 -15.88 28.78 2.07
CA VAL A 604 -17.07 28.74 2.93
C VAL A 604 -18.16 29.71 2.47
N LEU A 605 -17.81 30.96 2.14
CA LEU A 605 -18.79 31.96 1.67
C LEU A 605 -19.43 31.56 0.33
N SER A 606 -18.66 30.96 -0.58
CA SER A 606 -19.19 30.47 -1.87
C SER A 606 -20.12 29.29 -1.66
N LEU A 607 -19.79 28.39 -0.73
CA LEU A 607 -20.62 27.24 -0.37
C LEU A 607 -21.91 27.65 0.34
N ILE A 608 -21.85 28.64 1.23
CA ILE A 608 -23.03 29.27 1.87
C ILE A 608 -23.99 29.80 0.81
N ARG A 609 -23.47 30.50 -0.20
CA ARG A 609 -24.29 31.03 -1.28
C ARG A 609 -25.01 29.92 -2.05
N ILE A 610 -24.30 28.83 -2.38
CA ILE A 610 -24.87 27.66 -3.06
C ILE A 610 -25.91 26.95 -2.19
N ALA A 611 -25.68 26.85 -0.88
CA ALA A 611 -26.63 26.25 0.05
C ALA A 611 -27.93 27.09 0.19
N LYS A 612 -27.86 28.41 -0.03
CA LYS A 612 -29.01 29.33 0.01
C LYS A 612 -29.77 29.41 -1.30
N GLU A 613 -29.07 29.38 -2.44
CA GLU A 613 -29.70 29.51 -3.75
C GLU A 613 -30.60 28.28 -4.03
N ASN A 614 -31.87 28.52 -4.37
CA ASN A 614 -32.92 27.49 -4.50
C ASN A 614 -33.35 27.26 -5.98
N PRO A 615 -32.46 26.92 -6.94
CA PRO A 615 -32.90 26.60 -8.28
C PRO A 615 -33.60 25.23 -8.33
N PRO A 616 -34.73 25.12 -9.07
CA PRO A 616 -35.64 23.95 -9.09
C PRO A 616 -35.06 22.64 -9.66
N GLN A 617 -33.76 22.59 -9.98
CA GLN A 617 -33.04 21.40 -10.48
C GLN A 617 -31.80 21.04 -9.63
N SER A 618 -31.67 21.57 -8.39
CA SER A 618 -30.38 21.58 -7.67
C SER A 618 -30.35 20.94 -6.28
N ASP A 619 -31.37 20.18 -5.86
CA ASP A 619 -31.43 19.60 -4.50
C ASP A 619 -30.18 18.80 -4.12
N LYS A 620 -29.61 18.06 -5.08
CA LYS A 620 -28.33 17.33 -4.89
C LYS A 620 -27.16 18.29 -4.64
N LEU A 621 -27.06 19.38 -5.39
CA LEU A 621 -25.99 20.38 -5.25
C LEU A 621 -26.09 21.08 -3.90
N LYS A 622 -27.31 21.46 -3.48
CA LYS A 622 -27.61 22.06 -2.18
C LYS A 622 -27.19 21.16 -1.03
N ARG A 623 -27.63 19.90 -1.04
CA ARG A 623 -27.23 18.90 -0.04
C ARG A 623 -25.71 18.69 0.00
N THR A 624 -25.06 18.67 -1.16
CA THR A 624 -23.59 18.55 -1.23
C THR A 624 -22.91 19.78 -0.61
N ALA A 625 -23.45 20.99 -0.81
CA ALA A 625 -22.90 22.22 -0.22
C ALA A 625 -23.05 22.24 1.31
N ILE A 626 -24.20 21.81 1.83
CA ILE A 626 -24.43 21.65 3.27
C ILE A 626 -23.44 20.66 3.88
N TRP A 627 -23.27 19.49 3.25
CA TRP A 627 -22.28 18.51 3.67
C TRP A 627 -20.85 19.08 3.66
N ALA A 628 -20.48 19.81 2.61
CA ALA A 628 -19.15 20.40 2.47
C ALA A 628 -18.87 21.45 3.56
N LEU A 629 -19.85 22.30 3.89
CA LEU A 629 -19.75 23.27 5.00
C LEU A 629 -19.48 22.57 6.34
N GLY A 630 -20.21 21.48 6.62
CA GLY A 630 -20.00 20.69 7.84
C GLY A 630 -18.65 19.95 7.87
N LYS A 631 -18.11 19.54 6.71
CA LYS A 631 -16.77 18.94 6.63
C LYS A 631 -15.65 19.95 6.85
N ILE A 632 -15.74 21.13 6.24
CA ILE A 632 -14.77 22.22 6.45
C ILE A 632 -14.76 22.61 7.92
N GLY A 633 -15.95 22.76 8.52
CA GLY A 633 -16.07 23.04 9.96
C GLY A 633 -15.74 24.48 10.31
N ASP A 634 -16.02 25.42 9.42
CA ASP A 634 -15.89 26.86 9.68
C ASP A 634 -17.14 27.42 10.39
N PRO A 635 -17.01 28.04 11.59
CA PRO A 635 -18.13 28.59 12.36
C PRO A 635 -19.01 29.59 11.59
N VAL A 636 -18.49 30.25 10.55
CA VAL A 636 -19.25 31.19 9.72
C VAL A 636 -20.47 30.52 9.06
N ALA A 637 -20.43 29.20 8.87
CA ALA A 637 -21.53 28.44 8.29
C ALA A 637 -22.70 28.18 9.25
N GLU A 638 -22.49 28.25 10.57
CA GLU A 638 -23.44 27.82 11.61
C GLU A 638 -24.80 28.52 11.49
N LYS A 639 -24.78 29.86 11.43
CA LYS A 639 -26.00 30.67 11.30
C LYS A 639 -26.83 30.30 10.07
N VAL A 640 -26.17 29.96 8.97
CA VAL A 640 -26.85 29.60 7.71
C VAL A 640 -27.44 28.20 7.79
N LEU A 641 -26.74 27.26 8.41
CA LEU A 641 -27.24 25.90 8.64
C LEU A 641 -28.48 25.94 9.54
N ASP A 642 -28.47 26.75 10.59
CA ASP A 642 -29.65 27.00 11.45
C ASP A 642 -30.84 27.57 10.68
N GLU A 643 -30.60 28.53 9.79
CA GLU A 643 -31.63 29.09 8.91
C GLU A 643 -32.22 28.00 7.99
N ILE A 644 -31.39 27.10 7.47
CA ILE A 644 -31.83 25.98 6.62
C ILE A 644 -32.67 24.99 7.44
N ILE A 645 -32.23 24.60 8.65
CA ILE A 645 -32.98 23.69 9.53
C ILE A 645 -34.39 24.22 9.81
N LYS A 646 -34.53 25.53 10.07
CA LYS A 646 -35.82 26.16 10.37
C LYS A 646 -36.76 26.22 9.17
N ASN A 647 -36.23 26.51 7.99
CA ASN A 647 -37.04 26.89 6.82
C ASN A 647 -37.22 25.77 5.78
N GLU A 648 -36.39 24.73 5.83
CA GLU A 648 -36.39 23.67 4.82
C GLU A 648 -37.56 22.69 5.00
N LYS A 649 -38.18 22.26 3.90
CA LYS A 649 -39.28 21.27 3.93
C LYS A 649 -38.79 19.85 3.70
N ASP A 650 -37.65 19.68 3.05
CA ASP A 650 -37.03 18.38 2.82
C ASP A 650 -36.30 17.86 4.06
N ASN A 651 -36.82 16.78 4.66
CA ASN A 651 -36.25 16.17 5.86
C ASN A 651 -34.79 15.75 5.68
N LYS A 652 -34.39 15.24 4.51
CA LYS A 652 -33.00 14.84 4.26
C LYS A 652 -32.04 16.02 4.30
N THR A 653 -32.47 17.18 3.80
CA THR A 653 -31.65 18.40 3.82
C THR A 653 -31.56 18.98 5.24
N LYS A 654 -32.62 18.86 6.05
CA LYS A 654 -32.61 19.20 7.48
C LYS A 654 -31.63 18.34 8.27
N GLU A 655 -31.74 17.02 8.15
CA GLU A 655 -30.86 16.05 8.82
C GLU A 655 -29.38 16.31 8.48
N LEU A 656 -29.06 16.58 7.21
CA LEU A 656 -27.70 16.93 6.79
C LEU A 656 -27.20 18.25 7.40
N ALA A 657 -28.08 19.24 7.55
CA ALA A 657 -27.72 20.52 8.16
C ALA A 657 -27.50 20.38 9.68
N GLU A 658 -28.32 19.57 10.36
CA GLU A 658 -28.12 19.21 11.77
C GLU A 658 -26.79 18.47 11.97
N GLU A 659 -26.47 17.50 11.11
CA GLU A 659 -25.19 16.80 11.16
C GLU A 659 -24.00 17.75 10.92
N ALA A 660 -24.14 18.69 9.99
CA ALA A 660 -23.11 19.69 9.72
C ALA A 660 -22.83 20.59 10.94
N ILE A 661 -23.86 21.01 11.69
CA ILE A 661 -23.71 21.77 12.95
C ILE A 661 -23.02 20.92 14.02
N LEU A 662 -23.39 19.65 14.16
CA LEU A 662 -22.73 18.76 15.11
C LEU A 662 -21.24 18.59 14.81
N ARG A 663 -20.84 18.58 13.54
CA ARG A 663 -19.43 18.53 13.12
C ARG A 663 -18.68 19.83 13.42
N LEU A 664 -19.34 20.98 13.24
CA LEU A 664 -18.80 22.29 13.60
C LEU A 664 -18.46 22.38 15.10
N ALA A 665 -19.34 21.86 15.96
CA ALA A 665 -19.15 21.90 17.41
C ALA A 665 -18.02 21.00 17.96
N ARG A 666 -17.40 20.16 17.12
CA ARG A 666 -16.36 19.19 17.50
C ARG A 666 -14.94 19.57 17.09
N LYS A 667 -14.79 20.57 16.22
CA LYS A 667 -13.51 21.18 15.83
C LYS A 667 -13.27 22.41 16.67
#